data_AF-A0A0L0VTE2-F1
#
_entry.id   AF-A0A0L0VTE2-F1
#
_cell.length_a   1.000
_cell.length_b   1.000
_cell.length_c   1.000
_cell.angle_alpha   90.00
_cell.angle_beta   90.00
_cell.angle_gamma   90.00
#
_symmetry.space_group_name_H-M   'P 1'
#
loop_
_entity.id
_entity.type
_entity.pdbx_description
1 polymer ?
#
loop_
_entity_poly.entity_id
_entity_poly.type
_entity_poly.pdbx_seq_one_letter_code
_entity_poly.pdbx_strand_id
1 'polypeptide(L)'
;MESLGGDAISNVILASMIDLKLSGRIDVPETWRKYMMSIRSSDVNPGAPSDSLKNGQLLSSLYNWCTNVGEFELHYQDSHWVRARIAEFGNVQPTRDVVRLAIRFHSLYVAWRGYRILTSMVSQMAIYQTVARITPLSLKTVASTSRGDRKLFEMIETFDDRLVSDNRQYYDKEEFHREINKIVPTPYQVDADYFPTCNHWVQFCARDHQVVTELITVAQEMAPFMTAHGSTFWEQLEIVAAEENLQPLMEAYRQLCEYFHKGVPFDELFEYYTLVSKISQEIKRFGDHIELEALRAQSAALHPLQTIDSISKAQVQSIKDQDESQLDEIAVFLLRGKANLVMNYAEEFLQEKRLGPVDKFIPHDRARRKQIEHIAFLLSDVMSTDYIIDIERVVHQIGFDVYHSSLPTVIKHKVSQFTNFLQEEIKERTATKAEKSHKGSKPARETLIEWDDDLSAALGSMKLIKPLANQLKAAKKDFKTASQGPEALTHEKCIEQFNLSVKMALDDYENSHIQPTFDFPLHENPEIWQAILRTTKRELGAIHQSNADILIKILSRIQRIVKNIPVFDRIYYTLERVKFNDRKWILRNVGNQWKANERRVEDHWKVNKQKMDEAEFSALNEIYMKIINNSKAKVISYETWRKKILPIFAVLPTDLVNVLGDIFADQSKGFLLNRLKPQYANFLTTQLHIRLRKPNPPKPNTDEKTSKELLLEELEQEVSSRRRSLEEAHLRLDQEAVAREFTQEMNRDGLIT
;
A
#
# COMPACT_ATOMS: atom_id res chain seq x y z
N MET A 1 -8.40 -47.11 0.85
CA MET A 1 -9.38 -46.00 0.76
C MET A 1 -9.52 -45.24 2.08
N GLU A 2 -8.50 -45.23 2.96
CA GLU A 2 -8.61 -44.64 4.32
C GLU A 2 -7.66 -43.44 4.58
N SER A 3 -6.84 -43.01 3.61
CA SER A 3 -5.90 -41.89 3.80
C SER A 3 -6.41 -40.52 3.34
N LEU A 4 -7.58 -40.43 2.69
CA LEU A 4 -8.10 -39.17 2.15
C LEU A 4 -8.99 -38.40 3.16
N GLY A 5 -9.47 -39.04 4.22
CA GLY A 5 -10.41 -38.44 5.18
C GLY A 5 -9.75 -37.61 6.29
N GLY A 6 -8.57 -38.00 6.76
CA GLY A 6 -7.85 -37.32 7.84
C GLY A 6 -7.24 -35.97 7.42
N ASP A 7 -6.67 -35.92 6.20
CA ASP A 7 -6.09 -34.71 5.63
C ASP A 7 -7.16 -33.63 5.37
N ALA A 8 -8.35 -34.03 4.91
CA ALA A 8 -9.45 -33.10 4.67
C ALA A 8 -9.94 -32.42 5.96
N ILE A 9 -10.05 -33.15 7.08
CA ILE A 9 -10.46 -32.59 8.37
C ILE A 9 -9.39 -31.65 8.92
N SER A 10 -8.12 -32.07 8.86
CA SER A 10 -6.99 -31.25 9.32
C SER A 10 -6.90 -29.94 8.54
N ASN A 11 -7.14 -29.99 7.21
CA ASN A 11 -7.21 -28.79 6.36
C ASN A 11 -8.37 -27.87 6.73
N VAL A 12 -9.57 -28.39 7.04
CA VAL A 12 -10.71 -27.56 7.47
C VAL A 12 -10.43 -26.87 8.80
N ILE A 13 -9.84 -27.58 9.76
CA ILE A 13 -9.48 -27.00 11.07
C ILE A 13 -8.39 -25.93 10.87
N LEU A 14 -7.34 -26.22 10.09
CA LEU A 14 -6.27 -25.28 9.83
C LEU A 14 -6.79 -24.03 9.10
N ALA A 15 -7.60 -24.19 8.05
CA ALA A 15 -8.20 -23.06 7.33
C ALA A 15 -9.06 -22.21 8.26
N SER A 16 -9.95 -22.84 9.03
CA SER A 16 -10.81 -22.13 9.99
C SER A 16 -9.98 -21.41 11.06
N MET A 17 -8.84 -21.96 11.46
CA MET A 17 -7.93 -21.33 12.41
C MET A 17 -7.22 -20.13 11.79
N ILE A 18 -6.69 -20.29 10.57
CA ILE A 18 -6.06 -19.20 9.82
C ILE A 18 -7.07 -18.05 9.70
N ASP A 19 -8.28 -18.35 9.25
CA ASP A 19 -9.29 -17.33 9.04
C ASP A 19 -9.75 -16.70 10.36
N LEU A 20 -9.91 -17.48 11.43
CA LEU A 20 -10.25 -16.97 12.77
C LEU A 20 -9.16 -16.03 13.31
N LYS A 21 -7.89 -16.33 13.05
CA LYS A 21 -6.75 -15.49 13.44
C LYS A 21 -6.61 -14.22 12.60
N LEU A 22 -6.76 -14.34 11.28
CA LEU A 22 -6.81 -13.19 10.37
C LEU A 22 -8.00 -12.27 10.67
N SER A 23 -9.02 -12.81 11.33
CA SER A 23 -10.22 -12.08 11.71
C SER A 23 -10.09 -11.27 13.01
N GLY A 24 -8.89 -11.15 13.61
CA GLY A 24 -8.61 -10.28 14.76
C GLY A 24 -8.67 -10.99 16.11
N ARG A 25 -8.40 -10.23 17.19
CA ARG A 25 -8.36 -10.77 18.57
C ARG A 25 -9.77 -10.91 19.13
N ILE A 26 -10.17 -12.15 19.41
CA ILE A 26 -11.44 -12.49 20.08
C ILE A 26 -11.17 -12.64 21.58
N ASP A 27 -12.15 -12.34 22.43
CA ASP A 27 -12.16 -12.89 23.79
C ASP A 27 -12.31 -14.42 23.73
N VAL A 28 -11.16 -15.10 23.66
CA VAL A 28 -11.10 -16.56 23.49
C VAL A 28 -11.70 -17.28 24.71
N PRO A 29 -11.36 -16.98 25.98
CA PRO A 29 -11.90 -17.71 27.13
C PRO A 29 -13.44 -17.77 27.19
N GLU A 30 -14.12 -16.63 27.02
CA GLU A 30 -15.58 -16.56 27.10
C GLU A 30 -16.25 -17.24 25.91
N THR A 31 -15.79 -16.90 24.70
CA THR A 31 -16.32 -17.43 23.44
C THR A 31 -16.09 -18.94 23.35
N TRP A 32 -14.91 -19.43 23.76
CA TRP A 32 -14.58 -20.86 23.77
C TRP A 32 -15.48 -21.65 24.71
N ARG A 33 -15.75 -21.13 25.91
CA ARG A 33 -16.68 -21.77 26.86
C ARG A 33 -18.08 -21.91 26.24
N LYS A 34 -18.55 -20.87 25.56
CA LYS A 34 -19.89 -20.80 24.98
C LYS A 34 -20.07 -21.63 23.72
N TYR A 35 -19.08 -21.73 22.84
CA TYR A 35 -19.21 -22.39 21.53
C TYR A 35 -18.55 -23.76 21.45
N MET A 36 -17.44 -23.96 22.17
CA MET A 36 -16.68 -25.21 22.14
C MET A 36 -17.03 -26.14 23.30
N MET A 37 -17.41 -25.61 24.46
CA MET A 37 -17.67 -26.39 25.69
C MET A 37 -19.16 -26.61 26.04
N SER A 38 -20.11 -25.89 25.43
CA SER A 38 -21.51 -25.78 25.90
C SER A 38 -22.45 -26.96 25.62
N ILE A 39 -21.96 -28.15 25.23
CA ILE A 39 -22.77 -29.38 25.22
C ILE A 39 -21.99 -30.51 25.89
N ARG A 40 -22.02 -30.50 27.23
CA ARG A 40 -21.83 -31.69 28.05
C ARG A 40 -23.14 -31.94 28.80
N SER A 41 -24.02 -32.79 28.26
CA SER A 41 -25.10 -33.36 29.08
C SER A 41 -25.86 -34.56 28.49
N SER A 42 -25.95 -34.80 27.17
CA SER A 42 -26.94 -35.79 26.68
C SER A 42 -26.40 -36.98 25.87
N ASP A 43 -25.09 -37.09 25.60
CA ASP A 43 -24.59 -38.04 24.60
C ASP A 43 -23.34 -38.85 25.06
N VAL A 44 -23.15 -39.07 26.36
CA VAL A 44 -22.04 -39.90 26.86
C VAL A 44 -22.54 -41.28 27.24
N ASN A 45 -22.36 -42.26 26.34
CA ASN A 45 -22.38 -43.67 26.69
C ASN A 45 -21.17 -43.97 27.59
N PRO A 46 -21.34 -44.50 28.82
CA PRO A 46 -20.28 -44.61 29.82
C PRO A 46 -19.26 -45.75 29.58
N GLY A 47 -18.97 -46.10 28.32
CA GLY A 47 -18.20 -47.31 27.98
C GLY A 47 -17.04 -47.16 26.97
N ALA A 48 -16.64 -45.95 26.54
CA ALA A 48 -15.58 -45.77 25.52
C ALA A 48 -14.29 -45.15 26.12
N PRO A 49 -13.22 -45.92 26.41
CA PRO A 49 -12.07 -45.45 27.19
C PRO A 49 -10.78 -45.14 26.41
N SER A 50 -10.80 -44.68 25.13
CA SER A 50 -9.54 -44.26 24.48
C SER A 50 -9.61 -43.00 23.60
N ASP A 51 -10.74 -42.71 22.96
CA ASP A 51 -10.86 -41.55 22.06
C ASP A 51 -11.04 -40.21 22.79
N SER A 52 -11.51 -40.22 24.04
CA SER A 52 -11.74 -39.01 24.84
C SER A 52 -10.46 -38.25 25.21
N LEU A 53 -9.33 -38.97 25.37
CA LEU A 53 -8.05 -38.37 25.76
C LEU A 53 -7.38 -37.63 24.60
N LYS A 54 -7.41 -38.20 23.38
CA LYS A 54 -6.89 -37.56 22.15
C LYS A 54 -7.71 -36.34 21.75
N ASN A 55 -9.04 -36.42 21.89
CA ASN A 55 -9.92 -35.27 21.67
C ASN A 55 -9.68 -34.14 22.69
N GLY A 56 -9.37 -34.48 23.95
CA GLY A 56 -8.99 -33.51 24.97
C GLY A 56 -7.66 -32.80 24.65
N GLN A 57 -6.68 -33.53 24.12
CA GLN A 57 -5.41 -32.96 23.66
C GLN A 57 -5.60 -32.04 22.45
N LEU A 58 -6.35 -32.48 21.42
CA LEU A 58 -6.65 -31.66 20.25
C LEU A 58 -7.42 -30.38 20.61
N LEU A 59 -8.43 -30.48 21.48
CA LEU A 59 -9.18 -29.32 21.99
C LEU A 59 -8.27 -28.35 22.76
N SER A 60 -7.34 -28.87 23.56
CA SER A 60 -6.37 -28.04 24.30
C SER A 60 -5.36 -27.39 23.38
N SER A 61 -4.87 -28.10 22.36
CA SER A 61 -4.00 -27.53 21.32
C SER A 61 -4.70 -26.41 20.55
N LEU A 62 -5.95 -26.62 20.11
CA LEU A 62 -6.72 -25.57 19.43
C LEU A 62 -6.96 -24.35 20.33
N TYR A 63 -7.27 -24.55 21.61
CA TYR A 63 -7.40 -23.45 22.58
C TYR A 63 -6.09 -22.68 22.75
N ASN A 64 -4.96 -23.40 22.93
CA ASN A 64 -3.63 -22.79 23.04
C ASN A 64 -3.24 -22.03 21.78
N TRP A 65 -3.60 -22.55 20.61
CA TRP A 65 -3.37 -21.86 19.35
C TRP A 65 -4.23 -20.61 19.21
N CYS A 66 -5.51 -20.66 19.61
CA CYS A 66 -6.37 -19.48 19.64
C CYS A 66 -5.88 -18.40 20.61
N THR A 67 -5.25 -18.78 21.73
CA THR A 67 -4.75 -17.84 22.76
C THR A 67 -3.33 -17.33 22.51
N ASN A 68 -2.44 -18.11 21.90
CA ASN A 68 -1.07 -17.68 21.58
C ASN A 68 -1.01 -16.97 20.22
N VAL A 69 -1.09 -15.63 20.23
CA VAL A 69 -1.15 -14.78 19.03
C VAL A 69 0.23 -14.62 18.35
N GLY A 70 1.31 -14.60 19.11
CA GLY A 70 2.64 -14.19 18.61
C GLY A 70 3.35 -15.13 17.62
N GLU A 71 3.06 -16.44 17.61
CA GLU A 71 3.71 -17.40 16.69
C GLU A 71 3.02 -17.53 15.32
N PHE A 72 1.78 -17.01 15.18
CA PHE A 72 0.89 -17.38 14.09
C PHE A 72 0.90 -16.37 12.92
N GLU A 73 1.01 -15.08 13.23
CA GLU A 73 0.93 -13.97 12.27
C GLU A 73 2.10 -13.95 11.26
N LEU A 74 3.16 -14.72 11.51
CA LEU A 74 4.41 -14.72 10.76
C LEU A 74 4.51 -15.79 9.66
N HIS A 75 3.73 -16.86 9.75
CA HIS A 75 4.02 -18.08 8.97
C HIS A 75 2.81 -18.75 8.32
N TYR A 76 1.60 -18.18 8.43
CA TYR A 76 0.42 -18.78 7.80
C TYR A 76 0.49 -18.80 6.26
N GLN A 77 1.28 -17.89 5.66
CA GLN A 77 1.60 -17.89 4.23
C GLN A 77 2.79 -18.81 3.88
N ASP A 78 3.59 -19.22 4.87
CA ASP A 78 4.71 -20.14 4.67
C ASP A 78 4.19 -21.58 4.53
N SER A 79 4.29 -22.10 3.31
CA SER A 79 3.88 -23.47 2.99
C SER A 79 4.61 -24.55 3.80
N HIS A 80 5.82 -24.28 4.31
CA HIS A 80 6.56 -25.20 5.17
C HIS A 80 6.00 -25.20 6.58
N TRP A 81 5.65 -24.04 7.12
CA TRP A 81 4.99 -23.93 8.42
C TRP A 81 3.59 -24.53 8.39
N VAL A 82 2.80 -24.26 7.34
CA VAL A 82 1.48 -24.88 7.13
C VAL A 82 1.59 -26.40 7.12
N ARG A 83 2.57 -26.95 6.36
CA ARG A 83 2.84 -28.39 6.34
C ARG A 83 3.33 -28.93 7.69
N ALA A 84 4.14 -28.17 8.43
CA ALA A 84 4.60 -28.54 9.76
C ALA A 84 3.44 -28.59 10.76
N ARG A 85 2.52 -27.61 10.74
CA ARG A 85 1.32 -27.60 11.58
C ARG A 85 0.34 -28.69 11.20
N ILE A 86 0.15 -28.98 9.90
CA ILE A 86 -0.61 -30.16 9.44
C ILE A 86 0.05 -31.45 9.95
N ALA A 87 1.38 -31.53 9.96
CA ALA A 87 2.10 -32.68 10.50
C ALA A 87 1.99 -32.78 12.04
N GLU A 88 1.87 -31.67 12.77
CA GLU A 88 1.61 -31.63 14.22
C GLU A 88 0.22 -32.16 14.60
N PHE A 89 -0.78 -32.02 13.71
CA PHE A 89 -2.06 -32.73 13.90
C PHE A 89 -1.87 -34.25 13.87
N GLY A 90 -0.81 -34.76 13.21
CA GLY A 90 -0.56 -36.18 13.02
C GLY A 90 -1.63 -36.85 12.15
N ASN A 91 -1.58 -38.19 12.03
CA ASN A 91 -2.65 -38.98 11.40
C ASN A 91 -3.90 -38.96 12.31
N VAL A 92 -4.63 -37.83 12.35
CA VAL A 92 -5.91 -37.73 13.03
C VAL A 92 -6.88 -38.66 12.30
N GLN A 93 -7.21 -39.78 12.95
CA GLN A 93 -8.23 -40.67 12.43
C GLN A 93 -9.57 -39.93 12.44
N PRO A 94 -10.35 -39.96 11.33
CA PRO A 94 -11.63 -39.26 11.21
C PRO A 94 -12.72 -39.94 12.04
N THR A 95 -12.58 -39.94 13.37
CA THR A 95 -13.59 -40.45 14.30
C THR A 95 -14.76 -39.47 14.35
N ARG A 96 -15.94 -39.97 14.78
CA ARG A 96 -17.15 -39.15 14.92
C ARG A 96 -16.92 -37.92 15.80
N ASP A 97 -16.13 -38.05 16.85
CA ASP A 97 -15.85 -36.95 17.78
C ASP A 97 -14.87 -35.92 17.20
N VAL A 98 -13.86 -36.35 16.43
CA VAL A 98 -12.97 -35.44 15.69
C VAL A 98 -13.75 -34.65 14.65
N VAL A 99 -14.61 -35.31 13.88
CA VAL A 99 -15.48 -34.64 12.89
C VAL A 99 -16.40 -33.62 13.59
N ARG A 100 -16.99 -34.00 14.72
CA ARG A 100 -17.86 -33.11 15.51
C ARG A 100 -17.07 -31.90 16.06
N LEU A 101 -15.83 -32.11 16.50
CA LEU A 101 -14.94 -31.03 16.95
C LEU A 101 -14.59 -30.08 15.79
N ALA A 102 -14.24 -30.62 14.62
CA ALA A 102 -13.93 -29.84 13.42
C ALA A 102 -15.13 -29.00 12.98
N ILE A 103 -16.33 -29.58 12.96
CA ILE A 103 -17.57 -28.86 12.65
C ILE A 103 -17.80 -27.73 13.66
N ARG A 104 -17.64 -27.97 14.98
CA ARG A 104 -17.81 -26.93 16.00
C ARG A 104 -16.82 -25.79 15.83
N PHE A 105 -15.56 -26.11 15.58
CA PHE A 105 -14.52 -25.11 15.37
C PHE A 105 -14.76 -24.29 14.10
N HIS A 106 -15.20 -24.93 13.02
CA HIS A 106 -15.62 -24.24 11.81
C HIS A 106 -16.86 -23.36 12.05
N SER A 107 -17.85 -23.84 12.80
CA SER A 107 -19.02 -23.04 13.19
C SER A 107 -18.65 -21.82 14.03
N LEU A 108 -17.65 -21.94 14.92
CA LEU A 108 -17.11 -20.81 15.67
C LEU A 108 -16.49 -19.77 14.71
N TYR A 109 -15.69 -20.22 13.74
CA TYR A 109 -15.16 -19.34 12.68
C TYR A 109 -16.28 -18.63 11.90
N VAL A 110 -17.29 -19.36 11.43
CA VAL A 110 -18.41 -18.78 10.67
C VAL A 110 -19.20 -17.78 11.52
N ALA A 111 -19.43 -18.08 12.80
CA ALA A 111 -20.08 -17.16 13.73
C ALA A 111 -19.24 -15.90 13.96
N TRP A 112 -17.92 -16.04 14.11
CA TRP A 112 -16.99 -14.93 14.26
C TRP A 112 -16.96 -14.02 13.02
N ARG A 113 -16.90 -14.61 11.83
CA ARG A 113 -17.00 -13.87 10.56
C ARG A 113 -18.30 -13.07 10.48
N GLY A 114 -19.44 -13.68 10.81
CA GLY A 114 -20.73 -12.99 10.86
C GLY A 114 -20.76 -11.85 11.88
N TYR A 115 -20.14 -12.05 13.04
CA TYR A 115 -20.05 -11.02 14.08
C TYR A 115 -19.23 -9.81 13.63
N ARG A 116 -18.17 -9.99 12.82
CA ARG A 116 -17.37 -8.86 12.28
C ARG A 116 -18.14 -7.98 11.31
N ILE A 117 -18.97 -8.60 10.46
CA ILE A 117 -19.89 -7.86 9.59
C ILE A 117 -20.81 -7.01 10.46
N LEU A 118 -21.38 -7.59 11.51
CA LEU A 118 -22.25 -6.89 12.45
C LEU A 118 -21.54 -5.74 13.16
N THR A 119 -20.33 -5.94 13.71
CA THR A 119 -19.58 -4.88 14.40
C THR A 119 -19.19 -3.75 13.46
N SER A 120 -18.79 -4.05 12.21
CA SER A 120 -18.51 -3.00 11.21
C SER A 120 -19.77 -2.19 10.89
N MET A 121 -20.88 -2.88 10.60
CA MET A 121 -22.16 -2.25 10.28
C MET A 121 -22.67 -1.35 11.42
N VAL A 122 -22.59 -1.85 12.66
CA VAL A 122 -23.02 -1.12 13.85
C VAL A 122 -22.10 0.05 14.19
N SER A 123 -20.79 -0.07 13.96
CA SER A 123 -19.84 1.04 14.11
C SER A 123 -20.21 2.18 13.16
N GLN A 124 -20.44 1.86 11.88
CA GLN A 124 -20.86 2.82 10.87
C GLN A 124 -22.20 3.47 11.24
N MET A 125 -23.20 2.66 11.64
CA MET A 125 -24.50 3.17 12.10
C MET A 125 -24.35 4.16 13.27
N ALA A 126 -23.55 3.83 14.28
CA ALA A 126 -23.32 4.67 15.44
C ALA A 126 -22.61 6.00 15.10
N ILE A 127 -21.68 5.97 14.15
CA ILE A 127 -20.98 7.17 13.66
C ILE A 127 -21.94 8.04 12.84
N TYR A 128 -22.72 7.47 11.92
CA TYR A 128 -23.64 8.23 11.07
C TYR A 128 -24.72 8.97 11.86
N GLN A 129 -25.03 8.51 13.09
CA GLN A 129 -25.93 9.20 14.02
C GLN A 129 -25.44 10.58 14.47
N THR A 130 -24.18 10.92 14.24
CA THR A 130 -23.68 12.26 14.52
C THR A 130 -24.22 13.28 13.51
N VAL A 131 -24.67 12.86 12.33
CA VAL A 131 -25.20 13.73 11.26
C VAL A 131 -26.71 13.88 11.43
N ALA A 132 -27.25 15.07 11.11
CA ALA A 132 -28.70 15.30 11.21
C ALA A 132 -29.50 14.47 10.18
N ARG A 133 -29.02 14.39 8.93
CA ARG A 133 -29.67 13.65 7.85
C ARG A 133 -28.65 13.28 6.77
N ILE A 134 -28.69 12.02 6.34
CA ILE A 134 -27.94 11.52 5.19
C ILE A 134 -28.92 11.26 4.05
N THR A 135 -28.53 11.58 2.82
CA THR A 135 -29.38 11.33 1.66
C THR A 135 -29.34 9.84 1.27
N PRO A 136 -30.49 9.23 0.90
CA PRO A 136 -30.53 7.84 0.48
C PRO A 136 -29.61 7.56 -0.72
N LEU A 137 -29.10 6.34 -0.80
CA LEU A 137 -28.26 5.89 -1.89
C LEU A 137 -29.04 5.79 -3.20
N SER A 138 -28.37 6.13 -4.30
CA SER A 138 -28.87 5.77 -5.63
C SER A 138 -28.70 4.26 -5.86
N LEU A 139 -29.63 3.64 -6.61
CA LEU A 139 -29.51 2.24 -7.06
C LEU A 139 -28.15 1.93 -7.71
N LYS A 140 -27.58 2.91 -8.43
CA LYS A 140 -26.25 2.78 -9.05
C LYS A 140 -25.14 2.66 -7.99
N THR A 141 -25.24 3.45 -6.91
CA THR A 141 -24.28 3.43 -5.80
C THR A 141 -24.37 2.11 -5.03
N VAL A 142 -25.58 1.63 -4.73
CA VAL A 142 -25.80 0.32 -4.09
C VAL A 142 -25.20 -0.80 -4.95
N ALA A 143 -25.51 -0.82 -6.25
CA ALA A 143 -24.98 -1.83 -7.18
C ALA A 143 -23.45 -1.80 -7.30
N SER A 144 -22.84 -0.60 -7.23
CA SER A 144 -21.38 -0.48 -7.26
C SER A 144 -20.72 -0.94 -5.96
N THR A 145 -21.35 -0.66 -4.81
CA THR A 145 -20.84 -1.02 -3.47
C THR A 145 -20.99 -2.52 -3.22
N SER A 146 -22.07 -3.13 -3.73
CA SER A 146 -22.30 -4.58 -3.60
C SER A 146 -21.44 -5.45 -4.54
N ARG A 147 -20.77 -4.84 -5.52
CA ARG A 147 -19.87 -5.51 -6.48
C ARG A 147 -20.50 -6.69 -7.22
N GLY A 148 -21.82 -6.68 -7.38
CA GLY A 148 -22.58 -7.74 -8.03
C GLY A 148 -23.02 -8.89 -7.12
N ASP A 149 -22.67 -8.87 -5.83
CA ASP A 149 -23.25 -9.78 -4.84
C ASP A 149 -24.68 -9.34 -4.52
N ARG A 150 -25.64 -10.22 -4.78
CA ARG A 150 -27.06 -9.98 -4.55
C ARG A 150 -27.41 -9.87 -3.06
N LYS A 151 -26.79 -10.69 -2.21
CA LYS A 151 -27.04 -10.66 -0.77
C LYS A 151 -26.46 -9.40 -0.15
N LEU A 152 -25.27 -9.02 -0.58
CA LEU A 152 -24.68 -7.75 -0.16
C LEU A 152 -25.51 -6.55 -0.65
N PHE A 153 -26.07 -6.62 -1.87
CA PHE A 153 -27.01 -5.61 -2.36
C PHE A 153 -28.24 -5.48 -1.47
N GLU A 154 -28.93 -6.59 -1.18
CA GLU A 154 -30.12 -6.63 -0.31
C GLU A 154 -29.80 -6.08 1.10
N MET A 155 -28.60 -6.38 1.63
CA MET A 155 -28.13 -5.85 2.91
C MET A 155 -27.93 -4.33 2.88
N ILE A 156 -27.19 -3.81 1.89
CA ILE A 156 -26.87 -2.37 1.78
C ILE A 156 -28.17 -1.57 1.59
N GLU A 157 -29.06 -2.04 0.72
CA GLU A 157 -30.36 -1.41 0.47
C GLU A 157 -31.20 -1.35 1.75
N THR A 158 -31.31 -2.48 2.47
CA THR A 158 -32.09 -2.53 3.72
C THR A 158 -31.45 -1.66 4.82
N PHE A 159 -30.12 -1.61 4.89
CA PHE A 159 -29.38 -0.77 5.84
C PHE A 159 -29.59 0.72 5.55
N ASP A 160 -29.50 1.13 4.29
CA ASP A 160 -29.70 2.53 3.86
C ASP A 160 -31.13 3.00 4.15
N ASP A 161 -32.11 2.20 3.75
CA ASP A 161 -33.53 2.54 3.87
C ASP A 161 -34.00 2.62 5.33
N ARG A 162 -33.53 1.69 6.18
CA ARG A 162 -34.10 1.53 7.54
C ARG A 162 -33.31 2.21 8.66
N LEU A 163 -32.00 2.39 8.47
CA LEU A 163 -31.12 2.83 9.56
C LEU A 163 -30.46 4.17 9.26
N VAL A 164 -29.87 4.30 8.07
CA VAL A 164 -29.09 5.49 7.71
C VAL A 164 -30.01 6.65 7.35
N SER A 165 -30.96 6.45 6.44
CA SER A 165 -31.85 7.50 5.95
C SER A 165 -32.77 8.07 7.04
N ASP A 166 -33.23 7.21 7.94
CA ASP A 166 -34.10 7.58 9.07
C ASP A 166 -33.32 8.07 10.29
N ASN A 167 -31.98 7.99 10.27
CA ASN A 167 -31.09 8.37 11.36
C ASN A 167 -31.53 7.82 12.74
N ARG A 168 -31.92 6.54 12.76
CA ARG A 168 -32.62 5.94 13.90
C ARG A 168 -31.66 5.64 15.05
N GLN A 169 -32.02 6.04 16.27
CA GLN A 169 -31.25 5.74 17.49
C GLN A 169 -31.95 4.66 18.32
N TYR A 170 -31.16 3.83 18.98
CA TYR A 170 -31.66 2.71 19.78
C TYR A 170 -31.27 2.88 21.25
N TYR A 171 -32.27 2.80 22.13
CA TYR A 171 -32.07 2.83 23.58
C TYR A 171 -32.46 1.49 24.23
N ASP A 172 -33.21 0.66 23.50
CA ASP A 172 -33.66 -0.64 23.95
C ASP A 172 -32.95 -1.77 23.19
N LYS A 173 -32.44 -2.75 23.95
CA LYS A 173 -31.65 -3.87 23.43
C LYS A 173 -32.47 -4.80 22.53
N GLU A 174 -33.73 -5.06 22.88
CA GLU A 174 -34.59 -5.97 22.12
C GLU A 174 -34.98 -5.36 20.77
N GLU A 175 -35.34 -4.07 20.77
CA GLU A 175 -35.59 -3.31 19.54
C GLU A 175 -34.37 -3.27 18.63
N PHE A 176 -33.19 -2.98 19.19
CA PHE A 176 -31.94 -2.98 18.44
C PHE A 176 -31.71 -4.32 17.72
N HIS A 177 -31.72 -5.43 18.47
CA HIS A 177 -31.49 -6.75 17.87
C HIS A 177 -32.58 -7.12 16.86
N ARG A 178 -33.83 -6.72 17.09
CA ARG A 178 -34.93 -6.95 16.15
C ARG A 178 -34.71 -6.24 14.82
N GLU A 179 -34.20 -5.01 14.80
CA GLU A 179 -33.93 -4.30 13.54
C GLU A 179 -32.66 -4.82 12.85
N ILE A 180 -31.59 -5.07 13.60
CA ILE A 180 -30.32 -5.61 13.06
C ILE A 180 -30.53 -6.98 12.39
N ASN A 181 -31.32 -7.86 13.00
CA ASN A 181 -31.62 -9.19 12.45
C ASN A 181 -32.47 -9.15 11.15
N LYS A 182 -33.07 -8.01 10.78
CA LYS A 182 -33.77 -7.87 9.50
C LYS A 182 -32.83 -7.56 8.34
N ILE A 183 -31.63 -7.05 8.64
CA ILE A 183 -30.64 -6.64 7.65
C ILE A 183 -29.67 -7.78 7.38
N VAL A 184 -29.24 -8.48 8.42
CA VAL A 184 -28.13 -9.43 8.32
C VAL A 184 -28.62 -10.81 7.89
N PRO A 185 -28.18 -11.31 6.72
CA PRO A 185 -28.44 -12.68 6.29
C PRO A 185 -27.63 -13.67 7.15
N THR A 186 -27.88 -14.97 6.99
CA THR A 186 -27.09 -15.94 7.75
C THR A 186 -25.60 -15.86 7.36
N PRO A 187 -24.66 -15.99 8.30
CA PRO A 187 -23.23 -15.66 8.07
C PRO A 187 -22.54 -16.38 6.90
N TYR A 188 -23.06 -17.53 6.46
CA TYR A 188 -22.53 -18.28 5.32
C TYR A 188 -23.08 -17.81 3.96
N GLN A 189 -24.03 -16.87 3.93
CA GLN A 189 -24.68 -16.37 2.70
C GLN A 189 -23.96 -15.18 2.07
N VAL A 190 -22.95 -14.62 2.73
CA VAL A 190 -22.22 -13.44 2.28
C VAL A 190 -20.74 -13.77 2.31
N ASP A 191 -20.08 -13.57 1.17
CA ASP A 191 -18.63 -13.73 1.06
C ASP A 191 -17.93 -12.40 1.31
N ALA A 192 -18.05 -11.89 2.54
CA ALA A 192 -17.40 -10.65 2.99
C ALA A 192 -16.94 -10.78 4.44
N ASP A 193 -15.84 -10.12 4.78
CA ASP A 193 -15.28 -10.13 6.13
C ASP A 193 -15.75 -8.94 6.98
N TYR A 194 -16.22 -7.89 6.32
CA TYR A 194 -16.74 -6.67 6.93
C TYR A 194 -17.93 -6.14 6.15
N PHE A 195 -18.81 -5.41 6.83
CA PHE A 195 -19.82 -4.60 6.15
C PHE A 195 -19.14 -3.49 5.34
N PRO A 196 -19.48 -3.33 4.04
CA PRO A 196 -18.83 -2.38 3.17
C PRO A 196 -19.15 -0.95 3.59
N THR A 197 -18.11 -0.14 3.71
CA THR A 197 -18.27 1.30 3.94
C THR A 197 -18.53 2.01 2.62
N CYS A 198 -19.57 2.84 2.57
CA CYS A 198 -19.92 3.60 1.38
C CYS A 198 -19.45 5.05 1.51
N ASN A 199 -18.59 5.46 0.58
CA ASN A 199 -18.16 6.83 0.32
C ASN A 199 -19.27 7.88 0.47
N HIS A 200 -20.44 7.61 -0.10
CA HIS A 200 -21.60 8.51 -0.06
C HIS A 200 -22.10 8.81 1.35
N TRP A 201 -22.02 7.86 2.28
CA TRP A 201 -22.40 8.12 3.68
C TRP A 201 -21.28 8.84 4.43
N VAL A 202 -20.04 8.40 4.22
CA VAL A 202 -18.86 8.93 4.93
C VAL A 202 -18.63 10.41 4.65
N GLN A 203 -18.90 10.91 3.44
CA GLN A 203 -18.71 12.32 3.10
C GLN A 203 -19.45 13.30 4.03
N PHE A 204 -20.55 12.87 4.68
CA PHE A 204 -21.32 13.70 5.61
C PHE A 204 -20.72 13.79 7.02
N CYS A 205 -19.77 12.92 7.36
CA CYS A 205 -19.12 12.86 8.66
C CYS A 205 -17.66 12.39 8.56
N ALA A 206 -16.94 12.74 7.48
CA ALA A 206 -15.63 12.17 7.18
C ALA A 206 -14.65 12.34 8.34
N ARG A 207 -14.64 13.55 8.94
CA ARG A 207 -13.85 13.89 10.13
C ARG A 207 -14.08 12.90 11.28
N ASP A 208 -15.33 12.76 11.71
CA ASP A 208 -15.69 11.96 12.89
C ASP A 208 -15.51 10.47 12.61
N HIS A 209 -15.90 10.03 11.41
CA HIS A 209 -15.76 8.64 10.96
C HIS A 209 -14.30 8.19 10.98
N GLN A 210 -13.39 8.97 10.40
CA GLN A 210 -11.97 8.64 10.36
C GLN A 210 -11.38 8.50 11.78
N VAL A 211 -11.66 9.45 12.67
CA VAL A 211 -11.09 9.44 14.03
C VAL A 211 -11.66 8.28 14.86
N VAL A 212 -12.98 8.08 14.83
CA VAL A 212 -13.63 7.01 15.62
C VAL A 212 -13.20 5.63 15.13
N THR A 213 -13.23 5.38 13.81
CA THR A 213 -12.84 4.07 13.26
C THR A 213 -11.40 3.75 13.58
N GLU A 214 -10.51 4.74 13.53
CA GLU A 214 -9.11 4.53 13.86
C GLU A 214 -8.88 4.22 15.34
N LEU A 215 -9.51 4.97 16.24
CA LEU A 215 -9.46 4.69 17.68
C LEU A 215 -9.92 3.26 17.98
N ILE A 216 -10.99 2.81 17.32
CA ILE A 216 -11.49 1.43 17.44
C ILE A 216 -10.43 0.43 16.95
N THR A 217 -9.87 0.62 15.75
CA THR A 217 -8.88 -0.30 15.17
C THR A 217 -7.65 -0.44 16.06
N VAL A 218 -7.09 0.67 16.54
CA VAL A 218 -5.91 0.65 17.42
C VAL A 218 -6.26 0.05 18.79
N ALA A 219 -7.41 0.39 19.35
CA ALA A 219 -7.84 -0.16 20.64
C ALA A 219 -8.05 -1.68 20.59
N GLN A 220 -8.64 -2.22 19.52
CA GLN A 220 -8.82 -3.67 19.35
C GLN A 220 -7.51 -4.47 19.46
N GLU A 221 -6.39 -3.87 19.03
CA GLU A 221 -5.07 -4.50 19.10
C GLU A 221 -4.36 -4.23 20.43
N MET A 222 -4.41 -2.98 20.90
CA MET A 222 -3.58 -2.51 22.01
C MET A 222 -4.23 -2.65 23.39
N ALA A 223 -5.56 -2.76 23.48
CA ALA A 223 -6.31 -2.78 24.72
C ALA A 223 -5.82 -3.80 25.77
N PRO A 224 -5.49 -5.07 25.41
CA PRO A 224 -5.02 -6.03 26.41
C PRO A 224 -3.67 -5.65 27.03
N PHE A 225 -2.85 -4.89 26.30
CA PHE A 225 -1.57 -4.40 26.80
C PHE A 225 -1.74 -3.14 27.65
N MET A 226 -2.59 -2.22 27.22
CA MET A 226 -2.83 -0.95 27.94
C MET A 226 -3.47 -1.20 29.31
N THR A 227 -4.52 -2.03 29.35
CA THR A 227 -5.29 -2.28 30.58
C THR A 227 -4.53 -3.09 31.63
N ALA A 228 -3.52 -3.87 31.23
CA ALA A 228 -2.69 -4.65 32.15
C ALA A 228 -1.89 -3.80 33.15
N HIS A 229 -1.68 -2.50 32.87
CA HIS A 229 -0.91 -1.59 33.72
C HIS A 229 -1.74 -0.85 34.80
N GLY A 230 -3.07 -1.06 34.85
CA GLY A 230 -3.94 -0.55 35.90
C GLY A 230 -4.23 0.96 35.85
N SER A 231 -4.84 1.51 36.92
CA SER A 231 -5.33 2.91 36.93
C SER A 231 -4.21 3.94 36.85
N THR A 232 -3.08 3.69 37.52
CA THR A 232 -1.93 4.61 37.53
C THR A 232 -1.37 4.88 36.14
N PHE A 233 -1.53 3.97 35.19
CA PHE A 233 -1.15 4.18 33.80
C PHE A 233 -2.01 5.27 33.14
N TRP A 234 -3.33 5.15 33.29
CA TRP A 234 -4.29 6.10 32.73
C TRP A 234 -4.24 7.46 33.41
N GLU A 235 -4.05 7.50 34.73
CA GLU A 235 -3.90 8.76 35.48
C GLU A 235 -2.74 9.63 34.93
N GLN A 236 -1.61 9.02 34.55
CA GLN A 236 -0.49 9.75 33.94
C GLN A 236 -0.83 10.28 32.54
N LEU A 237 -1.53 9.49 31.74
CA LEU A 237 -1.97 9.91 30.41
C LEU A 237 -3.05 11.00 30.48
N GLU A 238 -3.92 10.97 31.48
CA GLU A 238 -4.93 12.00 31.75
C GLU A 238 -4.31 13.33 32.14
N ILE A 239 -3.21 13.33 32.92
CA ILE A 239 -2.46 14.55 33.24
C ILE A 239 -1.94 15.21 31.96
N VAL A 240 -1.27 14.43 31.09
CA VAL A 240 -0.75 14.95 29.81
C VAL A 240 -1.90 15.38 28.89
N ALA A 241 -2.99 14.60 28.84
CA ALA A 241 -4.16 14.96 28.06
C ALA A 241 -4.80 16.27 28.56
N ALA A 242 -4.70 16.58 29.85
CA ALA A 242 -5.17 17.83 30.40
C ALA A 242 -4.31 19.03 30.00
N GLU A 243 -2.98 18.86 29.98
CA GLU A 243 -2.04 19.90 29.58
C GLU A 243 -2.17 20.27 28.09
N GLU A 244 -2.52 19.31 27.23
CA GLU A 244 -2.59 19.50 25.77
C GLU A 244 -4.00 19.62 25.18
N ASN A 245 -5.03 19.71 26.04
CA ASN A 245 -6.44 19.73 25.64
C ASN A 245 -6.80 18.53 24.75
N LEU A 246 -6.62 17.32 25.26
CA LEU A 246 -6.86 16.02 24.60
C LEU A 246 -7.85 15.13 25.38
N GLN A 247 -8.40 15.60 26.49
CA GLN A 247 -9.16 14.78 27.44
C GLN A 247 -10.31 13.99 26.79
N PRO A 248 -11.15 14.56 25.90
CA PRO A 248 -12.22 13.79 25.26
C PRO A 248 -11.71 12.62 24.41
N LEU A 249 -10.57 12.78 23.75
CA LEU A 249 -9.95 11.73 22.94
C LEU A 249 -9.27 10.68 23.81
N MET A 250 -8.58 11.09 24.87
CA MET A 250 -7.95 10.16 25.82
C MET A 250 -9.00 9.30 26.53
N GLU A 251 -10.12 9.92 26.93
CA GLU A 251 -11.23 9.22 27.57
C GLU A 251 -11.92 8.24 26.61
N ALA A 252 -12.16 8.65 25.36
CA ALA A 252 -12.69 7.75 24.33
C ALA A 252 -11.75 6.54 24.09
N TYR A 253 -10.43 6.79 23.99
CA TYR A 253 -9.45 5.74 23.81
C TYR A 253 -9.37 4.79 25.01
N ARG A 254 -9.45 5.32 26.24
CA ARG A 254 -9.52 4.52 27.48
C ARG A 254 -10.77 3.64 27.51
N GLN A 255 -11.96 4.19 27.24
CA GLN A 255 -13.21 3.42 27.23
C GLN A 255 -13.19 2.29 26.19
N LEU A 256 -12.63 2.53 24.99
CA LEU A 256 -12.44 1.48 24.00
C LEU A 256 -11.44 0.42 24.48
N CYS A 257 -10.35 0.83 25.13
CA CYS A 257 -9.38 -0.10 25.70
C CYS A 257 -9.95 -0.95 26.83
N GLU A 258 -10.81 -0.37 27.67
CA GLU A 258 -11.53 -1.12 28.71
C GLU A 258 -12.50 -2.13 28.09
N TYR A 259 -13.22 -1.74 27.04
CA TYR A 259 -14.11 -2.65 26.32
C TYR A 259 -13.35 -3.83 25.68
N PHE A 260 -12.21 -3.56 25.03
CA PHE A 260 -11.40 -4.57 24.33
C PHE A 260 -10.30 -5.23 25.19
N HIS A 261 -10.33 -5.08 26.53
CA HIS A 261 -9.25 -5.53 27.44
C HIS A 261 -8.87 -7.02 27.31
N LYS A 262 -9.78 -7.88 26.84
CA LYS A 262 -9.54 -9.31 26.57
C LYS A 262 -9.57 -9.69 25.08
N GLY A 263 -9.65 -8.71 24.19
CA GLY A 263 -10.05 -8.87 22.80
C GLY A 263 -11.51 -8.45 22.60
N VAL A 264 -12.03 -8.65 21.39
CA VAL A 264 -13.40 -8.29 21.03
C VAL A 264 -14.39 -9.23 21.75
N PRO A 265 -15.29 -8.69 22.59
CA PRO A 265 -16.33 -9.49 23.25
C PRO A 265 -17.33 -10.02 22.23
N PHE A 266 -17.64 -11.31 22.30
CA PHE A 266 -18.62 -11.93 21.41
C PHE A 266 -20.05 -11.77 21.96
N ASP A 267 -21.03 -11.46 21.10
CA ASP A 267 -22.45 -11.22 21.44
C ASP A 267 -22.77 -9.96 22.28
N GLU A 268 -21.84 -9.02 22.44
CA GLU A 268 -22.07 -7.74 23.14
C GLU A 268 -22.36 -6.58 22.17
N LEU A 269 -23.09 -6.85 21.09
CA LEU A 269 -23.25 -5.91 19.98
C LEU A 269 -24.01 -4.63 20.36
N PHE A 270 -24.97 -4.71 21.29
CA PHE A 270 -25.73 -3.54 21.76
C PHE A 270 -24.91 -2.65 22.68
N GLU A 271 -24.12 -3.27 23.57
CA GLU A 271 -23.18 -2.59 24.45
C GLU A 271 -22.10 -1.87 23.61
N TYR A 272 -21.58 -2.55 22.58
CA TYR A 272 -20.67 -1.96 21.61
C TYR A 272 -21.29 -0.78 20.86
N TYR A 273 -22.52 -0.94 20.35
CA TYR A 273 -23.26 0.14 19.68
C TYR A 273 -23.37 1.39 20.57
N THR A 274 -23.76 1.20 21.83
CA THR A 274 -23.98 2.29 22.78
C THR A 274 -22.67 3.01 23.09
N LEU A 275 -21.58 2.24 23.27
CA LEU A 275 -20.24 2.79 23.48
C LEU A 275 -19.78 3.63 22.28
N VAL A 276 -19.86 3.08 21.06
CA VAL A 276 -19.42 3.80 19.85
C VAL A 276 -20.30 5.02 19.59
N SER A 277 -21.61 4.95 19.84
CA SER A 277 -22.52 6.08 19.67
C SER A 277 -22.18 7.22 20.64
N LYS A 278 -21.92 6.90 21.92
CA LYS A 278 -21.46 7.88 22.91
C LYS A 278 -20.14 8.53 22.49
N ILE A 279 -19.13 7.73 22.15
CA ILE A 279 -17.82 8.21 21.72
C ILE A 279 -17.93 9.09 20.47
N SER A 280 -18.73 8.68 19.49
CA SER A 280 -18.93 9.44 18.25
C SER A 280 -19.55 10.82 18.52
N GLN A 281 -20.53 10.90 19.42
CA GLN A 281 -21.14 12.18 19.83
C GLN A 281 -20.16 13.08 20.59
N GLU A 282 -19.34 12.52 21.49
CA GLU A 282 -18.34 13.27 22.25
C GLU A 282 -17.23 13.80 21.33
N ILE A 283 -16.73 12.97 20.42
CA ILE A 283 -15.72 13.36 19.43
C ILE A 283 -16.26 14.42 18.48
N LYS A 284 -17.51 14.31 18.03
CA LYS A 284 -18.14 15.36 17.24
C LYS A 284 -18.17 16.70 17.98
N ARG A 285 -18.68 16.71 19.22
CA ARG A 285 -18.73 17.95 20.04
C ARG A 285 -17.36 18.56 20.25
N PHE A 286 -16.35 17.73 20.47
CA PHE A 286 -14.97 18.16 20.63
C PHE A 286 -14.38 18.71 19.31
N GLY A 287 -14.64 18.05 18.18
CA GLY A 287 -14.27 18.50 16.85
C GLY A 287 -14.90 19.85 16.49
N ASP A 288 -16.20 20.02 16.75
CA ASP A 288 -16.94 21.28 16.53
C ASP A 288 -16.35 22.42 17.38
N HIS A 289 -15.87 22.11 18.59
CA HIS A 289 -15.20 23.08 19.45
C HIS A 289 -13.82 23.49 18.89
N ILE A 290 -13.00 22.53 18.47
CA ILE A 290 -11.68 22.79 17.85
C ILE A 290 -11.84 23.63 16.58
N GLU A 291 -12.81 23.30 15.75
CA GLU A 291 -13.13 24.06 14.53
C GLU A 291 -13.48 25.51 14.86
N LEU A 292 -14.34 25.73 15.87
CA LEU A 292 -14.72 27.06 16.32
C LEU A 292 -13.52 27.87 16.86
N GLU A 293 -12.60 27.22 17.59
CA GLU A 293 -11.38 27.87 18.08
C GLU A 293 -10.43 28.25 16.94
N ALA A 294 -10.23 27.36 15.97
CA ALA A 294 -9.42 27.63 14.78
C ALA A 294 -9.99 28.82 13.98
N LEU A 295 -11.32 28.87 13.83
CA LEU A 295 -12.03 29.98 13.19
C LEU A 295 -11.81 31.31 13.91
N ARG A 296 -11.90 31.31 15.25
CA ARG A 296 -11.64 32.52 16.05
C ARG A 296 -10.19 32.99 15.92
N ALA A 297 -9.23 32.07 15.92
CA ALA A 297 -7.81 32.39 15.76
C ALA A 297 -7.51 33.02 14.39
N GLN A 298 -8.09 32.48 13.32
CA GLN A 298 -7.95 33.07 11.97
C GLN A 298 -8.61 34.44 11.87
N SER A 299 -9.80 34.61 12.45
CA SER A 299 -10.48 35.91 12.49
C SER A 299 -9.66 36.97 13.25
N ALA A 300 -9.04 36.59 14.38
CA ALA A 300 -8.14 37.47 15.13
C ALA A 300 -6.88 37.86 14.33
N ALA A 301 -6.33 36.95 13.51
CA ALA A 301 -5.20 37.25 12.65
C ALA A 301 -5.55 38.26 11.53
N LEU A 302 -6.79 38.23 11.03
CA LEU A 302 -7.29 39.18 10.03
C LEU A 302 -7.68 40.55 10.65
N HIS A 303 -7.97 40.59 11.95
CA HIS A 303 -8.32 41.81 12.68
C HIS A 303 -7.52 41.96 13.99
N PRO A 304 -6.23 42.36 13.91
CA PRO A 304 -5.27 42.34 15.04
C PRO A 304 -5.61 43.24 16.24
N LEU A 305 -6.60 44.13 16.09
CA LEU A 305 -7.02 45.09 17.12
C LEU A 305 -8.21 44.60 17.97
N GLN A 306 -8.72 43.39 17.73
CA GLN A 306 -9.81 42.80 18.49
C GLN A 306 -9.30 41.64 19.36
N THR A 307 -9.68 41.64 20.64
CA THR A 307 -9.47 40.49 21.54
C THR A 307 -10.29 39.29 21.06
N ILE A 308 -9.73 38.07 21.14
CA ILE A 308 -10.36 36.82 20.68
C ILE A 308 -11.78 36.65 21.25
N ASP A 309 -12.02 37.07 22.49
CA ASP A 309 -13.32 36.99 23.17
C ASP A 309 -14.37 37.99 22.64
N SER A 310 -13.96 39.01 21.90
CA SER A 310 -14.86 40.03 21.31
C SER A 310 -15.38 39.66 19.92
N ILE A 311 -14.92 38.54 19.35
CA ILE A 311 -15.32 38.06 18.03
C ILE A 311 -16.69 37.38 18.14
N SER A 312 -17.70 37.97 17.49
CA SER A 312 -19.08 37.49 17.55
C SER A 312 -19.30 36.22 16.71
N LYS A 313 -20.27 35.37 17.09
CA LYS A 313 -20.67 34.18 16.31
C LYS A 313 -21.06 34.54 14.86
N ALA A 314 -21.60 35.73 14.61
CA ALA A 314 -21.98 36.18 13.28
C ALA A 314 -20.77 36.49 12.38
N GLN A 315 -19.68 37.03 12.94
CA GLN A 315 -18.43 37.25 12.20
C GLN A 315 -17.73 35.93 11.86
N VAL A 316 -17.76 34.96 12.78
CA VAL A 316 -17.23 33.61 12.53
C VAL A 316 -18.03 32.91 11.43
N GLN A 317 -19.36 33.02 11.44
CA GLN A 317 -20.21 32.43 10.41
C GLN A 317 -19.94 33.03 9.02
N SER A 318 -19.73 34.35 8.93
CA SER A 318 -19.39 35.02 7.67
C SER A 318 -18.08 34.53 7.05
N ILE A 319 -17.11 34.09 7.85
CA ILE A 319 -15.84 33.51 7.37
C ILE A 319 -16.06 32.08 6.91
N LYS A 320 -16.86 31.31 7.65
CA LYS A 320 -17.26 29.95 7.25
C LYS A 320 -17.99 29.94 5.90
N ASP A 321 -18.88 30.91 5.65
CA ASP A 321 -19.61 30.99 4.38
C ASP A 321 -18.73 31.43 3.17
N GLN A 322 -17.54 31.97 3.41
CA GLN A 322 -16.61 32.43 2.36
C GLN A 322 -15.51 31.41 2.02
N ASP A 323 -15.13 30.56 2.99
CA ASP A 323 -13.97 29.64 2.88
C ASP A 323 -14.26 28.23 3.46
N GLU A 324 -15.53 27.79 3.39
CA GLU A 324 -16.06 26.56 4.01
C GLU A 324 -15.17 25.32 3.76
N SER A 325 -14.68 25.17 2.52
CA SER A 325 -13.84 24.04 2.11
C SER A 325 -12.44 24.03 2.74
N GLN A 326 -11.80 25.18 2.99
CA GLN A 326 -10.48 25.23 3.62
C GLN A 326 -10.58 25.03 5.14
N LEU A 327 -11.71 25.43 5.73
CA LEU A 327 -11.94 25.39 7.17
C LEU A 327 -12.27 23.99 7.68
N ASP A 328 -13.15 23.28 6.99
CA ASP A 328 -13.46 21.87 7.29
C ASP A 328 -12.19 21.02 7.23
N GLU A 329 -11.32 21.33 6.29
CA GLU A 329 -10.05 20.65 6.04
C GLU A 329 -9.01 20.91 7.14
N ILE A 330 -8.94 22.15 7.67
CA ILE A 330 -8.11 22.49 8.84
C ILE A 330 -8.64 21.78 10.09
N ALA A 331 -9.96 21.75 10.29
CA ALA A 331 -10.56 21.08 11.43
C ALA A 331 -10.34 19.56 11.41
N VAL A 332 -10.44 18.93 10.24
CA VAL A 332 -10.08 17.52 10.02
C VAL A 332 -8.62 17.28 10.37
N PHE A 333 -7.72 18.12 9.87
CA PHE A 333 -6.29 18.01 10.15
C PHE A 333 -5.98 18.11 11.65
N LEU A 334 -6.61 19.07 12.35
CA LEU A 334 -6.37 19.31 13.78
C LEU A 334 -6.91 18.19 14.67
N LEU A 335 -8.17 17.77 14.47
CA LEU A 335 -8.78 16.71 15.29
C LEU A 335 -8.04 15.38 15.09
N ARG A 336 -7.70 15.05 13.83
CA ARG A 336 -6.96 13.83 13.50
C ARG A 336 -5.54 13.86 14.05
N GLY A 337 -4.85 15.00 13.97
CA GLY A 337 -3.55 15.19 14.60
C GLY A 337 -3.58 14.97 16.11
N LYS A 338 -4.60 15.49 16.80
CA LYS A 338 -4.82 15.27 18.25
C LYS A 338 -5.12 13.81 18.59
N ALA A 339 -5.93 13.11 17.78
CA ALA A 339 -6.21 11.69 17.98
C ALA A 339 -4.95 10.83 17.82
N ASN A 340 -4.14 11.11 16.79
CA ASN A 340 -2.85 10.46 16.59
C ASN A 340 -1.92 10.68 17.78
N LEU A 341 -1.93 11.88 18.36
CA LEU A 341 -1.10 12.21 19.51
C LEU A 341 -1.48 11.40 20.76
N VAL A 342 -2.78 11.28 21.06
CA VAL A 342 -3.29 10.44 22.16
C VAL A 342 -2.82 9.00 22.04
N MET A 343 -2.98 8.40 20.85
CA MET A 343 -2.60 6.99 20.66
C MET A 343 -1.08 6.81 20.71
N ASN A 344 -0.30 7.74 20.16
CA ASN A 344 1.17 7.71 20.27
C ASN A 344 1.64 7.85 21.73
N TYR A 345 1.05 8.75 22.53
CA TYR A 345 1.39 8.89 23.94
C TYR A 345 1.12 7.64 24.75
N ALA A 346 -0.04 6.99 24.53
CA ALA A 346 -0.35 5.74 25.20
C ALA A 346 0.67 4.63 24.86
N GLU A 347 1.04 4.50 23.59
CA GLU A 347 2.02 3.50 23.16
C GLU A 347 3.46 3.81 23.61
N GLU A 348 3.87 5.07 23.56
CA GLU A 348 5.18 5.51 24.06
C GLU A 348 5.32 5.22 25.55
N PHE A 349 4.30 5.57 26.34
CA PHE A 349 4.32 5.28 27.78
C PHE A 349 4.31 3.77 28.06
N LEU A 350 3.55 3.00 27.29
CA LEU A 350 3.57 1.54 27.36
C LEU A 350 4.97 0.98 27.07
N GLN A 351 5.67 1.51 26.05
CA GLN A 351 7.03 1.11 25.72
C GLN A 351 8.02 1.46 26.85
N GLU A 352 7.91 2.64 27.45
CA GLU A 352 8.75 3.04 28.59
C GLU A 352 8.56 2.11 29.80
N LYS A 353 7.30 1.81 30.16
CA LYS A 353 6.96 0.90 31.27
C LYS A 353 7.48 -0.52 31.06
N ARG A 354 7.67 -0.95 29.81
CA ARG A 354 8.29 -2.25 29.49
C ARG A 354 9.80 -2.27 29.73
N LEU A 355 10.46 -1.11 29.68
CA LEU A 355 11.89 -0.98 29.93
C LEU A 355 12.22 -0.87 31.43
N GLY A 356 11.26 -0.48 32.26
CA GLY A 356 11.42 -0.43 33.71
C GLY A 356 10.28 0.31 34.42
N PRO A 357 10.33 0.41 35.76
CA PRO A 357 9.38 1.22 36.51
C PRO A 357 9.55 2.70 36.14
N VAL A 358 8.46 3.32 35.68
CA VAL A 358 8.39 4.75 35.36
C VAL A 358 7.31 5.38 36.22
N ASP A 359 7.68 6.37 37.04
CA ASP A 359 6.75 7.00 37.98
C ASP A 359 5.90 8.10 37.32
N LYS A 360 6.45 8.76 36.29
CA LYS A 360 5.79 9.86 35.57
C LYS A 360 6.02 9.74 34.07
N PHE A 361 4.95 9.86 33.28
CA PHE A 361 5.07 9.98 31.83
C PHE A 361 5.48 11.40 31.45
N ILE A 362 6.48 11.54 30.59
CA ILE A 362 6.94 12.82 30.07
C ILE A 362 6.89 12.72 28.54
N PRO A 363 6.04 13.52 27.87
CA PRO A 363 5.97 13.53 26.42
C PRO A 363 7.33 13.79 25.77
N HIS A 364 7.73 12.91 24.86
CA HIS A 364 8.96 13.08 24.10
C HIS A 364 8.84 14.16 23.02
N ASP A 365 9.99 14.61 22.51
CA ASP A 365 10.06 15.49 21.34
C ASP A 365 9.41 14.85 20.11
N ARG A 366 8.50 15.58 19.48
CA ARG A 366 7.84 15.14 18.23
C ARG A 366 8.82 15.18 17.06
N ALA A 367 8.51 14.43 16.01
CA ALA A 367 9.29 14.38 14.79
C ALA A 367 9.49 15.77 14.18
N ARG A 368 10.74 16.06 13.79
CA ARG A 368 11.10 17.33 13.18
C ARG A 368 10.50 17.42 11.79
N ARG A 369 10.22 18.64 11.34
CA ARG A 369 9.74 18.91 9.97
C ARG A 369 10.56 18.21 8.89
N LYS A 370 11.90 18.24 9.00
CA LYS A 370 12.80 17.57 8.05
C LYS A 370 12.65 16.04 8.03
N GLN A 371 12.35 15.42 9.18
CA GLN A 371 12.11 13.97 9.24
C GLN A 371 10.80 13.62 8.55
N ILE A 372 9.74 14.38 8.80
CA ILE A 372 8.44 14.18 8.13
C ILE A 372 8.54 14.40 6.62
N GLU A 373 9.25 15.44 6.17
CA GLU A 373 9.52 15.67 4.75
C GLU A 373 10.32 14.51 4.13
N HIS A 374 11.29 13.94 4.86
CA HIS A 374 12.05 12.78 4.39
C HIS A 374 11.20 11.51 4.34
N ILE A 375 10.32 11.27 5.33
CA ILE A 375 9.37 10.15 5.29
C ILE A 375 8.43 10.28 4.09
N ALA A 376 7.88 11.47 3.85
CA ALA A 376 7.03 11.75 2.70
C ALA A 376 7.76 11.45 1.38
N PHE A 377 9.02 11.91 1.27
CA PHE A 377 9.87 11.64 0.11
C PHE A 377 10.08 10.13 -0.09
N LEU A 378 10.42 9.40 0.97
CA LEU A 378 10.67 7.96 0.87
C LEU A 378 9.39 7.17 0.53
N LEU A 379 8.25 7.47 1.16
CA LEU A 379 6.97 6.84 0.81
C LEU A 379 6.61 7.12 -0.66
N SER A 380 6.78 8.37 -1.10
CA SER A 380 6.53 8.77 -2.46
C SER A 380 7.43 8.03 -3.46
N ASP A 381 8.75 8.05 -3.23
CA ASP A 381 9.75 7.46 -4.12
C ASP A 381 9.69 5.93 -4.15
N VAL A 382 9.47 5.27 -3.01
CA VAL A 382 9.28 3.81 -2.95
C VAL A 382 8.01 3.39 -3.71
N MET A 383 6.93 4.15 -3.60
CA MET A 383 5.65 3.87 -4.26
C MET A 383 5.60 4.34 -5.72
N SER A 384 6.63 5.04 -6.20
CA SER A 384 6.79 5.46 -7.60
C SER A 384 7.27 4.30 -8.49
N THR A 385 6.81 3.08 -8.21
CA THR A 385 7.46 1.84 -8.65
C THR A 385 7.60 1.71 -10.17
N ASP A 386 8.82 1.36 -10.59
CA ASP A 386 9.17 0.89 -11.93
C ASP A 386 8.34 -0.35 -12.31
N TYR A 387 7.88 -0.45 -13.56
CA TYR A 387 6.98 -1.52 -14.03
C TYR A 387 7.49 -2.97 -13.84
N ILE A 388 8.76 -3.16 -13.46
CA ILE A 388 9.37 -4.47 -13.21
C ILE A 388 8.88 -5.02 -11.87
N ILE A 389 8.72 -4.14 -10.87
CA ILE A 389 8.30 -4.55 -9.53
C ILE A 389 6.83 -4.21 -9.38
N ASP A 390 6.02 -5.25 -9.17
CA ASP A 390 4.62 -5.06 -8.86
C ASP A 390 4.46 -4.22 -7.58
N ILE A 391 3.63 -3.19 -7.66
CA ILE A 391 3.27 -2.33 -6.53
C ILE A 391 2.76 -3.15 -5.33
N GLU A 392 2.09 -4.29 -5.59
CA GLU A 392 1.67 -5.22 -4.53
C GLU A 392 2.86 -5.76 -3.71
N ARG A 393 3.98 -6.06 -4.38
CA ARG A 393 5.18 -6.58 -3.71
C ARG A 393 5.86 -5.50 -2.87
N VAL A 394 5.80 -4.25 -3.33
CA VAL A 394 6.34 -3.11 -2.58
C VAL A 394 5.51 -2.84 -1.34
N VAL A 395 4.18 -2.77 -1.47
CA VAL A 395 3.29 -2.63 -0.32
C VAL A 395 3.46 -3.77 0.67
N HIS A 396 3.55 -5.01 0.19
CA HIS A 396 3.82 -6.16 1.05
C HIS A 396 5.17 -6.05 1.77
N GLN A 397 6.25 -5.63 1.08
CA GLN A 397 7.56 -5.48 1.71
C GLN A 397 7.57 -4.35 2.75
N ILE A 398 6.91 -3.22 2.47
CA ILE A 398 6.74 -2.14 3.45
C ILE A 398 5.97 -2.64 4.67
N GLY A 399 4.80 -3.27 4.45
CA GLY A 399 3.99 -3.84 5.52
C GLY A 399 4.79 -4.82 6.38
N PHE A 400 5.51 -5.74 5.74
CA PHE A 400 6.37 -6.71 6.43
C PHE A 400 7.45 -6.03 7.27
N ASP A 401 8.28 -5.17 6.67
CA ASP A 401 9.42 -4.56 7.36
C ASP A 401 9.00 -3.62 8.49
N VAL A 402 7.92 -2.88 8.29
CA VAL A 402 7.34 -1.97 9.29
C VAL A 402 6.73 -2.78 10.44
N TYR A 403 6.00 -3.85 10.14
CA TYR A 403 5.41 -4.71 11.17
C TYR A 403 6.45 -5.37 12.08
N HIS A 404 7.59 -5.81 11.52
CA HIS A 404 8.70 -6.44 12.26
C HIS A 404 9.61 -5.47 13.03
N SER A 405 9.33 -4.18 12.94
CA SER A 405 10.10 -3.17 13.66
C SER A 405 9.58 -2.95 15.08
N SER A 406 10.38 -2.22 15.88
CA SER A 406 9.99 -1.74 17.21
C SER A 406 9.06 -0.52 17.17
N LEU A 407 8.50 -0.16 16.01
CA LEU A 407 7.57 0.96 15.90
C LEU A 407 6.26 0.66 16.66
N PRO A 408 5.61 1.69 17.24
CA PRO A 408 4.24 1.62 17.72
C PRO A 408 3.25 1.08 16.68
N THR A 409 2.22 0.37 17.14
CA THR A 409 1.14 -0.20 16.34
C THR A 409 0.41 0.88 15.53
N VAL A 410 0.16 2.06 16.10
CA VAL A 410 -0.42 3.21 15.39
C VAL A 410 0.40 3.54 14.14
N ILE A 411 1.73 3.68 14.28
CA ILE A 411 2.60 4.00 13.15
C ILE A 411 2.54 2.89 12.09
N LYS A 412 2.49 1.62 12.50
CA LYS A 412 2.36 0.47 11.59
C LYS A 412 1.06 0.55 10.77
N HIS A 413 -0.07 0.80 11.43
CA HIS A 413 -1.37 0.97 10.77
C HIS A 413 -1.38 2.15 9.80
N LYS A 414 -0.83 3.31 10.20
CA LYS A 414 -0.74 4.50 9.34
C LYS A 414 0.02 4.23 8.06
N VAL A 415 1.20 3.61 8.17
CA VAL A 415 2.04 3.33 7.01
C VAL A 415 1.35 2.33 6.09
N SER A 416 0.76 1.26 6.64
CA SER A 416 -0.01 0.26 5.88
C SER A 416 -1.19 0.88 5.13
N GLN A 417 -1.99 1.71 5.81
CA GLN A 417 -3.13 2.40 5.21
C GLN A 417 -2.69 3.34 4.09
N PHE A 418 -1.60 4.09 4.29
CA PHE A 418 -1.03 4.97 3.28
C PHE A 418 -0.63 4.19 2.03
N THR A 419 0.13 3.10 2.20
CA THR A 419 0.62 2.30 1.08
C THR A 419 -0.51 1.60 0.33
N ASN A 420 -1.51 1.09 1.04
CA ASN A 420 -2.70 0.47 0.43
C ASN A 420 -3.50 1.49 -0.38
N PHE A 421 -3.69 2.70 0.16
CA PHE A 421 -4.39 3.78 -0.54
C PHE A 421 -3.70 4.17 -1.84
N LEU A 422 -2.38 4.40 -1.80
CA LEU A 422 -1.61 4.68 -3.01
C LEU A 422 -1.67 3.54 -4.02
N GLN A 423 -1.54 2.29 -3.57
CA GLN A 423 -1.66 1.11 -4.43
C GLN A 423 -3.01 1.06 -5.15
N GLU A 424 -4.11 1.24 -4.42
CA GLU A 424 -5.46 1.19 -4.98
C GLU A 424 -5.71 2.29 -6.00
N GLU A 425 -5.32 3.54 -5.69
CA GLU A 425 -5.42 4.66 -6.62
C GLU A 425 -4.58 4.42 -7.88
N ILE A 426 -3.30 4.06 -7.72
CA ILE A 426 -2.40 3.83 -8.87
C ILE A 426 -2.96 2.71 -9.76
N LYS A 427 -3.44 1.60 -9.18
CA LYS A 427 -4.06 0.50 -9.95
C LYS A 427 -5.32 0.91 -10.69
N GLU A 428 -6.24 1.63 -10.05
CA GLU A 428 -7.49 2.07 -10.70
C GLU A 428 -7.20 3.01 -11.89
N ARG A 429 -6.19 3.87 -11.74
CA ARG A 429 -5.77 4.81 -12.79
C ARG A 429 -5.08 4.09 -13.95
N THR A 430 -4.16 3.17 -13.65
CA THR A 430 -3.36 2.43 -14.64
C THR A 430 -4.11 1.28 -15.33
N ALA A 431 -5.25 0.83 -14.79
CA ALA A 431 -6.03 -0.28 -15.33
C ALA A 431 -6.43 -0.10 -16.82
N THR A 432 -6.20 -1.14 -17.62
CA THR A 432 -6.44 -1.14 -19.07
C THR A 432 -7.93 -1.17 -19.44
N LYS A 433 -8.29 -0.80 -20.68
CA LYS A 433 -9.68 -0.91 -21.16
C LYS A 433 -10.22 -2.35 -21.17
N ALA A 434 -9.33 -3.35 -21.28
CA ALA A 434 -9.69 -4.77 -21.26
C ALA A 434 -9.96 -5.27 -19.83
N GLU A 435 -9.17 -4.82 -18.84
CA GLU A 435 -9.44 -5.00 -17.41
C GLU A 435 -10.72 -4.29 -16.98
N LYS A 436 -10.98 -3.09 -17.51
CA LYS A 436 -12.22 -2.34 -17.27
C LYS A 436 -13.46 -2.96 -17.94
N SER A 437 -13.28 -3.83 -18.94
CA SER A 437 -14.39 -4.48 -19.67
C SER A 437 -14.66 -5.93 -19.24
N HIS A 438 -13.75 -6.58 -18.50
CA HIS A 438 -14.03 -7.89 -17.91
C HIS A 438 -15.02 -7.71 -16.77
N LYS A 439 -16.28 -8.06 -17.05
CA LYS A 439 -17.35 -8.16 -16.06
C LYS A 439 -16.98 -9.22 -15.02
N GLY A 440 -16.76 -8.79 -13.79
CA GLY A 440 -16.71 -9.63 -12.60
C GLY A 440 -15.74 -9.08 -11.56
N SER A 441 -16.26 -8.24 -10.66
CA SER A 441 -15.55 -7.66 -9.49
C SER A 441 -14.39 -6.70 -9.83
N LYS A 442 -14.64 -5.39 -9.73
CA LYS A 442 -13.55 -4.47 -9.38
C LYS A 442 -12.99 -4.97 -8.03
N PRO A 443 -11.67 -5.18 -7.88
CA PRO A 443 -11.11 -5.61 -6.61
C PRO A 443 -11.55 -4.66 -5.51
N ALA A 444 -11.71 -5.21 -4.31
CA ALA A 444 -12.14 -4.44 -3.17
C ALA A 444 -11.19 -3.29 -2.90
N ARG A 445 -11.69 -2.05 -2.89
CA ARG A 445 -10.99 -0.99 -2.17
C ARG A 445 -11.16 -1.30 -0.69
N GLU A 446 -10.05 -1.52 -0.01
CA GLU A 446 -9.92 -1.61 1.45
C GLU A 446 -9.83 -0.20 2.04
N THR A 447 -9.29 0.76 1.29
CA THR A 447 -9.19 2.16 1.71
C THR A 447 -10.28 3.03 1.09
N LEU A 448 -10.86 3.93 1.90
CA LEU A 448 -11.86 4.88 1.45
C LEU A 448 -11.20 6.01 0.66
N ILE A 449 -11.88 6.52 -0.37
CA ILE A 449 -11.39 7.70 -1.12
C ILE A 449 -11.36 8.91 -0.18
N GLU A 450 -12.41 9.06 0.64
CA GLU A 450 -12.58 10.11 1.64
C GLU A 450 -11.54 10.03 2.76
N TRP A 451 -10.67 9.01 2.79
CA TRP A 451 -9.50 9.00 3.66
C TRP A 451 -8.55 10.16 3.35
N ASP A 452 -8.39 10.49 2.06
CA ASP A 452 -7.62 11.63 1.57
C ASP A 452 -8.07 12.06 0.16
N ASP A 453 -9.12 12.87 0.10
CA ASP A 453 -9.71 13.35 -1.16
C ASP A 453 -8.73 14.17 -1.99
N ASP A 454 -7.89 14.99 -1.35
CA ASP A 454 -6.86 15.79 -2.02
C ASP A 454 -5.82 14.91 -2.71
N LEU A 455 -5.36 13.87 -2.03
CA LEU A 455 -4.42 12.92 -2.60
C LEU A 455 -5.05 12.14 -3.75
N SER A 456 -6.31 11.70 -3.62
CA SER A 456 -7.03 11.06 -4.73
C SER A 456 -7.21 12.02 -5.93
N ALA A 457 -7.55 13.28 -5.67
CA ALA A 457 -7.69 14.31 -6.70
C ALA A 457 -6.34 14.61 -7.38
N ALA A 458 -5.27 14.76 -6.61
CA ALA A 458 -3.92 14.99 -7.10
C ALA A 458 -3.44 13.81 -7.96
N LEU A 459 -3.68 12.57 -7.52
CA LEU A 459 -3.43 11.37 -8.33
C LEU A 459 -4.34 11.29 -9.57
N GLY A 460 -5.49 11.97 -9.56
CA GLY A 460 -6.33 12.16 -10.73
C GLY A 460 -5.71 13.02 -11.84
N SER A 461 -4.75 13.91 -11.50
CA SER A 461 -3.99 14.70 -12.47
C SER A 461 -2.96 13.89 -13.25
N MET A 462 -2.72 12.63 -12.85
CA MET A 462 -1.71 11.75 -13.40
C MET A 462 -1.91 11.50 -14.89
N LYS A 463 -1.00 12.03 -15.72
CA LYS A 463 -1.02 11.86 -17.18
C LYS A 463 -0.37 10.54 -17.55
N LEU A 464 -1.17 9.52 -17.81
CA LEU A 464 -0.67 8.27 -18.38
C LEU A 464 -0.06 8.51 -19.77
N ILE A 465 1.20 8.14 -19.94
CA ILE A 465 1.90 8.26 -21.23
C ILE A 465 1.22 7.31 -22.24
N LYS A 466 0.73 7.88 -23.35
CA LYS A 466 0.06 7.11 -24.40
C LYS A 466 1.10 6.26 -25.16
N PRO A 467 0.76 5.06 -25.67
CA PRO A 467 1.66 4.28 -26.50
C PRO A 467 2.17 5.11 -27.70
N LEU A 468 3.46 5.02 -28.04
CA LEU A 468 4.08 5.76 -29.15
C LEU A 468 3.30 5.61 -30.46
N ALA A 469 2.78 4.42 -30.75
CA ALA A 469 1.95 4.20 -31.94
C ALA A 469 0.72 5.13 -32.00
N ASN A 470 0.13 5.47 -30.87
CA ASN A 470 -1.02 6.38 -30.75
C ASN A 470 -0.59 7.84 -30.82
N GLN A 471 0.53 8.21 -30.17
CA GLN A 471 1.09 9.56 -30.25
C GLN A 471 1.49 9.92 -31.70
N LEU A 472 2.20 9.02 -32.38
CA LEU A 472 2.58 9.23 -33.77
C LEU A 472 1.35 9.28 -34.69
N LYS A 473 0.29 8.50 -34.42
CA LYS A 473 -0.98 8.56 -35.18
C LYS A 473 -1.68 9.91 -35.02
N ALA A 474 -1.65 10.50 -33.82
CA ALA A 474 -2.16 11.84 -33.56
C ALA A 474 -1.37 12.89 -34.36
N ALA A 475 -0.04 12.90 -34.26
CA ALA A 475 0.82 13.80 -35.03
C ALA A 475 0.56 13.73 -36.55
N LYS A 476 0.32 12.51 -37.08
CA LYS A 476 -0.04 12.31 -38.50
C LYS A 476 -1.43 12.86 -38.85
N LYS A 477 -2.39 12.79 -37.93
CA LYS A 477 -3.74 13.35 -38.10
C LYS A 477 -3.67 14.87 -38.09
N ASP A 478 -2.92 15.44 -37.16
CA ASP A 478 -2.78 16.90 -37.00
C ASP A 478 -2.08 17.52 -38.21
N PHE A 479 -1.03 16.87 -38.75
CA PHE A 479 -0.42 17.27 -40.01
C PHE A 479 -1.43 17.29 -41.17
N LYS A 480 -2.26 16.26 -41.30
CA LYS A 480 -3.28 16.20 -42.37
C LYS A 480 -4.29 17.34 -42.21
N THR A 481 -4.77 17.60 -41.01
CA THR A 481 -5.72 18.68 -40.71
C THR A 481 -5.10 20.06 -40.99
N ALA A 482 -3.86 20.31 -40.56
CA ALA A 482 -3.14 21.55 -40.78
C ALA A 482 -2.84 21.80 -42.28
N SER A 483 -2.58 20.73 -43.04
CA SER A 483 -2.37 20.81 -44.50
C SER A 483 -3.65 20.99 -45.33
N GLN A 484 -4.83 20.85 -44.71
CA GLN A 484 -6.14 20.86 -45.39
C GLN A 484 -7.10 21.94 -44.86
N GLY A 485 -6.69 22.74 -43.86
CA GLY A 485 -7.51 23.79 -43.26
C GLY A 485 -7.60 25.09 -44.08
N PRO A 486 -8.61 25.95 -43.82
CA PRO A 486 -8.82 27.21 -44.54
C PRO A 486 -7.72 28.26 -44.31
N GLU A 487 -6.99 28.17 -43.19
CA GLU A 487 -5.75 28.90 -42.91
C GLU A 487 -4.55 27.94 -42.98
N ALA A 488 -4.33 27.32 -44.13
CA ALA A 488 -3.25 26.36 -44.31
C ALA A 488 -1.88 27.03 -44.08
N LEU A 489 -1.17 26.62 -43.03
CA LEU A 489 0.25 26.90 -42.85
C LEU A 489 1.00 26.50 -44.13
N THR A 490 2.05 27.24 -44.49
CA THR A 490 2.91 26.84 -45.62
C THR A 490 3.36 25.38 -45.42
N HIS A 491 3.42 24.62 -46.51
CA HIS A 491 3.71 23.18 -46.46
C HIS A 491 5.02 22.87 -45.69
N GLU A 492 6.00 23.77 -45.72
CA GLU A 492 7.23 23.70 -44.91
C GLU A 492 6.97 23.84 -43.40
N LYS A 493 6.15 24.81 -42.96
CA LYS A 493 5.77 24.94 -41.53
C LYS A 493 4.96 23.75 -41.03
N CYS A 494 4.12 23.16 -41.89
CA CYS A 494 3.44 21.90 -41.56
C CYS A 494 4.45 20.75 -41.36
N ILE A 495 5.49 20.66 -42.20
CA ILE A 495 6.55 19.63 -42.07
C ILE A 495 7.33 19.84 -40.77
N GLU A 496 7.69 21.08 -40.44
CA GLU A 496 8.39 21.42 -39.19
C GLU A 496 7.57 21.05 -37.95
N GLN A 497 6.30 21.43 -37.87
CA GLN A 497 5.42 21.08 -36.75
C GLN A 497 5.22 19.56 -36.61
N PHE A 498 5.13 18.84 -37.72
CA PHE A 498 5.00 17.39 -37.70
C PHE A 498 6.29 16.71 -37.26
N ASN A 499 7.44 17.14 -37.76
CA ASN A 499 8.74 16.64 -37.32
C ASN A 499 8.96 16.96 -35.83
N LEU A 500 8.56 18.14 -35.35
CA LEU A 500 8.58 18.50 -33.92
C LEU A 500 7.66 17.60 -33.09
N SER A 501 6.43 17.33 -33.55
CA SER A 501 5.49 16.45 -32.85
C SER A 501 5.96 14.99 -32.83
N VAL A 502 6.63 14.54 -33.89
CA VAL A 502 7.30 13.24 -33.94
C VAL A 502 8.50 13.22 -32.99
N LYS A 503 9.31 14.29 -32.96
CA LYS A 503 10.44 14.47 -32.04
C LYS A 503 9.98 14.40 -30.58
N MET A 504 8.95 15.16 -30.23
CA MET A 504 8.31 15.11 -28.91
C MET A 504 7.72 13.74 -28.59
N ALA A 505 7.03 13.08 -29.53
CA ALA A 505 6.49 11.74 -29.28
C ALA A 505 7.58 10.68 -29.10
N LEU A 506 8.72 10.86 -29.78
CA LEU A 506 9.90 10.01 -29.60
C LEU A 506 10.62 10.33 -28.29
N ASP A 507 10.72 11.60 -27.90
CA ASP A 507 11.27 12.01 -26.60
C ASP A 507 10.40 11.48 -25.46
N ASP A 508 9.07 11.61 -25.57
CA ASP A 508 8.11 11.04 -24.62
C ASP A 508 8.18 9.52 -24.56
N TYR A 509 8.43 8.86 -25.70
CA TYR A 509 8.59 7.40 -25.75
C TYR A 509 9.94 6.93 -25.20
N GLU A 510 11.01 7.65 -25.52
CA GLU A 510 12.36 7.46 -25.00
C GLU A 510 12.37 7.66 -23.49
N ASN A 511 11.77 8.73 -22.99
CA ASN A 511 11.61 8.98 -21.55
C ASN A 511 10.68 7.97 -20.86
N SER A 512 9.80 7.26 -21.59
CA SER A 512 8.91 6.24 -21.01
C SER A 512 9.38 4.79 -21.17
N HIS A 513 10.38 4.52 -22.03
CA HIS A 513 10.83 3.15 -22.35
C HIS A 513 12.37 2.98 -22.34
N ILE A 514 13.16 4.06 -22.40
CA ILE A 514 14.63 4.04 -22.33
C ILE A 514 15.12 4.39 -20.93
N GLN A 515 14.47 5.33 -20.23
CA GLN A 515 14.61 5.43 -18.79
C GLN A 515 13.73 4.35 -18.13
N PRO A 516 14.17 3.75 -16.99
CA PRO A 516 13.38 2.74 -16.29
C PRO A 516 11.94 3.22 -16.19
N THR A 517 11.07 2.29 -16.53
CA THR A 517 9.76 2.63 -17.05
C THR A 517 8.89 3.35 -16.05
N PHE A 518 8.00 4.18 -16.57
CA PHE A 518 6.95 4.81 -15.77
C PHE A 518 7.48 5.18 -14.38
N ASP A 519 8.60 5.90 -14.36
CA ASP A 519 8.81 6.90 -13.36
C ASP A 519 7.55 7.78 -13.46
N PHE A 520 6.53 7.46 -12.68
CA PHE A 520 5.65 8.45 -12.12
C PHE A 520 6.25 8.74 -10.76
N PRO A 521 7.38 9.47 -10.71
CA PRO A 521 7.95 9.87 -9.44
C PRO A 521 6.90 10.79 -8.83
N LEU A 522 6.13 10.22 -7.90
CA LEU A 522 4.99 10.87 -7.28
C LEU A 522 5.45 12.20 -6.64
N HIS A 523 6.74 12.28 -6.30
CA HIS A 523 7.40 13.45 -5.74
C HIS A 523 7.83 14.51 -6.77
N GLU A 524 7.97 14.21 -8.06
CA GLU A 524 8.31 15.24 -9.07
C GLU A 524 7.09 16.00 -9.57
N ASN A 525 5.89 15.40 -9.50
CA ASN A 525 4.66 16.15 -9.73
C ASN A 525 4.39 17.04 -8.50
N PRO A 526 4.39 18.37 -8.62
CA PRO A 526 4.22 19.26 -7.47
C PRO A 526 2.89 19.08 -6.74
N GLU A 527 1.80 18.80 -7.46
CA GLU A 527 0.47 18.61 -6.85
C GLU A 527 0.43 17.33 -6.03
N ILE A 528 0.93 16.22 -6.59
CA ILE A 528 1.01 14.92 -5.91
C ILE A 528 1.97 15.00 -4.72
N TRP A 529 3.13 15.63 -4.89
CA TRP A 529 4.10 15.83 -3.82
C TRP A 529 3.50 16.60 -2.64
N GLN A 530 2.81 17.72 -2.89
CA GLN A 530 2.18 18.49 -1.83
C GLN A 530 1.09 17.70 -1.12
N ALA A 531 0.27 16.94 -1.85
CA ALA A 531 -0.73 16.07 -1.27
C ALA A 531 -0.08 14.98 -0.38
N ILE A 532 0.92 14.25 -0.87
CA ILE A 532 1.64 13.24 -0.09
C ILE A 532 2.28 13.84 1.16
N LEU A 533 2.93 15.00 1.03
CA LEU A 533 3.55 15.67 2.16
C LEU A 533 2.51 16.10 3.21
N ARG A 534 1.36 16.57 2.76
CA ARG A 534 0.23 16.95 3.62
C ARG A 534 -0.34 15.73 4.34
N THR A 535 -0.64 14.65 3.63
CA THR A 535 -1.11 13.38 4.21
C THR A 535 -0.11 12.87 5.24
N THR A 536 1.18 12.86 4.91
CA THR A 536 2.25 12.42 5.82
C THR A 536 2.30 13.28 7.08
N LYS A 537 2.16 14.61 6.95
CA LYS A 537 2.09 15.51 8.12
C LYS A 537 0.86 15.23 8.98
N ARG A 538 -0.30 14.97 8.38
CA ARG A 538 -1.56 14.68 9.09
C ARG A 538 -1.45 13.37 9.87
N GLU A 539 -0.96 12.32 9.24
CA GLU A 539 -0.92 10.96 9.81
C GLU A 539 0.28 10.72 10.75
N LEU A 540 1.45 11.24 10.39
CA LEU A 540 2.73 10.92 11.05
C LEU A 540 3.37 12.13 11.75
N GLY A 541 2.76 13.32 11.71
CA GLY A 541 3.33 14.51 12.35
C GLY A 541 3.44 14.43 13.88
N ALA A 542 2.62 13.58 14.51
CA ALA A 542 2.57 13.40 15.97
C ALA A 542 3.55 12.36 16.52
N ILE A 543 4.31 11.66 15.67
CA ILE A 543 5.19 10.57 16.11
C ILE A 543 6.41 11.10 16.88
N HIS A 544 6.91 10.33 17.85
CA HIS A 544 8.18 10.60 18.52
C HIS A 544 9.37 10.63 17.54
N GLN A 545 10.31 11.54 17.78
CA GLN A 545 11.52 11.74 16.96
C GLN A 545 12.30 10.44 16.70
N SER A 546 12.48 9.56 17.69
CA SER A 546 13.23 8.30 17.48
C SER A 546 12.47 7.30 16.62
N ASN A 547 11.14 7.29 16.70
CA ASN A 547 10.29 6.44 15.86
C ASN A 547 10.34 6.90 14.40
N ALA A 548 10.41 8.22 14.16
CA ALA A 548 10.65 8.76 12.83
C ALA A 548 12.01 8.28 12.26
N ASP A 549 13.07 8.26 13.06
CA ASP A 549 14.39 7.77 12.63
C ASP A 549 14.38 6.26 12.30
N ILE A 550 13.63 5.46 13.06
CA ILE A 550 13.43 4.04 12.77
C ILE A 550 12.69 3.86 11.44
N LEU A 551 11.59 4.59 11.24
CA LEU A 551 10.80 4.51 10.01
C LEU A 551 11.61 4.96 8.78
N ILE A 552 12.38 6.04 8.88
CA ILE A 552 13.28 6.50 7.81
C ILE A 552 14.27 5.39 7.45
N LYS A 553 14.93 4.76 8.44
CA LYS A 553 15.87 3.66 8.17
C LYS A 553 15.22 2.49 7.44
N ILE A 554 14.01 2.12 7.82
CA ILE A 554 13.24 1.04 7.18
C ILE A 554 12.91 1.42 5.73
N LEU A 555 12.29 2.59 5.52
CA LEU A 555 11.88 3.04 4.19
C LEU A 555 13.08 3.27 3.27
N SER A 556 14.19 3.83 3.77
CA SER A 556 15.44 3.96 3.00
C SER A 556 16.03 2.61 2.61
N ARG A 557 15.91 1.58 3.47
CA ARG A 557 16.32 0.23 3.11
C ARG A 557 15.45 -0.30 1.97
N ILE A 558 14.13 -0.21 2.09
CA ILE A 558 13.19 -0.66 1.06
C ILE A 558 13.41 0.08 -0.26
N GLN A 559 13.61 1.39 -0.22
CA GLN A 559 13.95 2.21 -1.38
C GLN A 559 15.15 1.65 -2.14
N ARG A 560 16.24 1.31 -1.44
CA ARG A 560 17.41 0.68 -2.07
C ARG A 560 17.06 -0.66 -2.69
N ILE A 561 16.28 -1.49 -2.00
CA ILE A 561 15.85 -2.80 -2.50
C ILE A 561 15.08 -2.64 -3.82
N VAL A 562 14.05 -1.78 -3.81
CA VAL A 562 13.19 -1.50 -4.97
C VAL A 562 14.02 -0.95 -6.13
N LYS A 563 14.99 -0.06 -5.87
CA LYS A 563 15.84 0.51 -6.93
C LYS A 563 16.93 -0.44 -7.44
N ASN A 564 17.41 -1.37 -6.61
CA ASN A 564 18.54 -2.24 -6.94
C ASN A 564 18.12 -3.55 -7.63
N ILE A 565 16.90 -4.05 -7.37
CA ILE A 565 16.35 -5.26 -7.99
C ILE A 565 16.32 -5.19 -9.52
N PRO A 566 15.86 -4.10 -10.17
CA PRO A 566 15.87 -3.97 -11.62
C PRO A 566 17.26 -4.17 -12.22
N VAL A 567 18.29 -3.63 -11.57
CA VAL A 567 19.68 -3.77 -12.01
C VAL A 567 20.17 -5.21 -11.85
N PHE A 568 19.84 -5.85 -10.72
CA PHE A 568 20.14 -7.26 -10.48
C PHE A 568 19.53 -8.17 -11.56
N ASP A 569 18.23 -8.00 -11.80
CA ASP A 569 17.47 -8.77 -12.78
C ASP A 569 18.05 -8.57 -14.19
N ARG A 570 18.31 -7.33 -14.58
CA ARG A 570 18.90 -6.98 -15.88
C ARG A 570 20.22 -7.72 -16.12
N ILE A 571 21.12 -7.74 -15.13
CA ILE A 571 22.40 -8.45 -15.24
C ILE A 571 22.18 -9.95 -15.39
N TYR A 572 21.31 -10.54 -14.57
CA TYR A 572 21.01 -11.97 -14.63
C TYR A 572 20.51 -12.37 -16.03
N TYR A 573 19.46 -11.71 -16.53
CA TYR A 573 18.83 -12.07 -17.81
C TYR A 573 19.76 -11.85 -18.98
N THR A 574 20.59 -10.80 -18.92
CA THR A 574 21.63 -10.56 -19.90
C THR A 574 22.56 -11.76 -20.05
N LEU A 575 23.02 -12.34 -18.93
CA LEU A 575 23.95 -13.47 -18.94
C LEU A 575 23.28 -14.82 -19.21
N GLU A 576 22.02 -14.97 -18.84
CA GLU A 576 21.22 -16.19 -19.10
C GLU A 576 20.98 -16.36 -20.61
N ARG A 577 20.59 -15.28 -21.29
CA ARG A 577 20.13 -15.35 -22.69
C ARG A 577 21.24 -15.54 -23.70
N VAL A 578 22.43 -15.02 -23.43
CA VAL A 578 23.57 -15.15 -24.36
C VAL A 578 24.11 -16.58 -24.37
N LYS A 579 24.65 -17.03 -25.51
CA LYS A 579 25.25 -18.37 -25.58
C LYS A 579 26.41 -18.46 -24.59
N PHE A 580 26.71 -19.66 -24.10
CA PHE A 580 27.77 -19.89 -23.13
C PHE A 580 29.13 -19.27 -23.50
N ASN A 581 29.50 -19.30 -24.79
CA ASN A 581 30.75 -18.70 -25.27
C ASN A 581 30.69 -17.16 -25.27
N ASP A 582 29.56 -16.58 -25.63
CA ASP A 582 29.31 -15.14 -25.61
C ASP A 582 29.29 -14.63 -24.16
N ARG A 583 28.67 -15.38 -23.24
CA ARG A 583 28.74 -15.11 -21.79
C ARG A 583 30.16 -15.06 -21.28
N LYS A 584 31.00 -16.03 -21.63
CA LYS A 584 32.42 -16.04 -21.24
C LYS A 584 33.15 -14.81 -21.74
N TRP A 585 32.84 -14.35 -22.96
CA TRP A 585 33.41 -13.13 -23.52
C TRP A 585 32.97 -11.89 -22.73
N ILE A 586 31.67 -11.76 -22.45
CA ILE A 586 31.11 -10.65 -21.66
C ILE A 586 31.78 -10.60 -20.28
N LEU A 587 31.81 -11.72 -19.55
CA LEU A 587 32.43 -11.80 -18.23
C LEU A 587 33.92 -11.44 -18.24
N ARG A 588 34.65 -11.83 -19.29
CA ARG A 588 36.07 -11.48 -19.47
C ARG A 588 36.26 -9.98 -19.68
N ASN A 589 35.42 -9.36 -20.50
CA ASN A 589 35.55 -7.94 -20.79
C ASN A 589 35.08 -7.05 -19.64
N VAL A 590 33.98 -7.43 -18.97
CA VAL A 590 33.61 -6.83 -17.68
C VAL A 590 34.79 -6.90 -16.72
N GLY A 591 35.49 -8.04 -16.63
CA GLY A 591 36.67 -8.17 -15.77
C GLY A 591 37.89 -7.35 -16.19
N ASN A 592 38.10 -7.13 -17.49
CA ASN A 592 39.16 -6.24 -17.97
C ASN A 592 38.84 -4.77 -17.63
N GLN A 593 37.59 -4.35 -17.82
CA GLN A 593 37.11 -3.01 -17.46
C GLN A 593 37.13 -2.79 -15.95
N TRP A 594 36.75 -3.80 -15.16
CA TRP A 594 36.81 -3.79 -13.70
C TRP A 594 38.24 -3.59 -13.19
N LYS A 595 39.21 -4.35 -13.71
CA LYS A 595 40.65 -4.20 -13.38
C LYS A 595 41.24 -2.86 -13.84
N ALA A 596 40.74 -2.31 -14.95
CA ALA A 596 41.16 -0.98 -15.39
C ALA A 596 40.64 0.11 -14.43
N ASN A 597 39.43 -0.07 -13.89
CA ASN A 597 38.87 0.82 -12.87
C ASN A 597 39.60 0.68 -11.53
N GLU A 598 39.93 -0.54 -11.09
CA GLU A 598 40.74 -0.82 -9.89
C GLU A 598 42.08 -0.05 -9.90
N ARG A 599 42.83 -0.13 -11.01
CA ARG A 599 44.10 0.61 -11.19
C ARG A 599 43.89 2.13 -11.19
N ARG A 600 42.81 2.59 -11.83
CA ARG A 600 42.41 4.01 -11.83
C ARG A 600 41.94 4.50 -10.46
N VAL A 601 41.56 3.62 -9.55
CA VAL A 601 41.20 3.96 -8.18
C VAL A 601 42.46 4.07 -7.33
N GLU A 602 43.42 3.14 -7.46
CA GLU A 602 44.73 3.18 -6.79
C GLU A 602 45.57 4.43 -7.16
N ASP A 603 45.63 4.81 -8.44
CA ASP A 603 46.46 5.93 -8.91
C ASP A 603 45.90 7.32 -8.53
N HIS A 604 44.60 7.39 -8.20
CA HIS A 604 43.81 8.62 -8.30
C HIS A 604 43.21 9.03 -6.94
N TRP A 605 43.37 8.20 -5.90
CA TRP A 605 43.03 8.46 -4.49
C TRP A 605 43.76 9.67 -3.88
N LYS A 606 44.89 10.08 -4.49
CA LYS A 606 45.74 11.16 -3.96
C LYS A 606 45.29 12.57 -4.32
N VAL A 607 44.34 12.79 -5.25
CA VAL A 607 44.23 14.10 -5.93
C VAL A 607 42.84 14.77 -5.97
N ASN A 608 41.68 14.07 -5.93
CA ASN A 608 40.39 14.78 -6.06
C ASN A 608 39.21 14.17 -5.26
N LYS A 609 38.48 15.03 -4.55
CA LYS A 609 37.37 14.79 -3.60
C LYS A 609 36.01 14.39 -4.22
N GLN A 610 36.02 13.66 -5.34
CA GLN A 610 34.82 13.03 -5.92
C GLN A 610 35.18 11.59 -6.29
N LYS A 611 35.30 10.69 -5.31
CA LYS A 611 35.69 9.30 -5.56
C LYS A 611 35.06 8.32 -4.59
N MET A 612 34.68 7.17 -5.14
CA MET A 612 34.17 5.97 -4.48
C MET A 612 35.15 5.50 -3.40
N ASP A 613 34.64 5.27 -2.18
CA ASP A 613 35.40 4.85 -0.99
C ASP A 613 35.89 3.38 -1.10
N GLU A 614 36.92 3.01 -0.32
CA GLU A 614 37.61 1.73 -0.38
C GLU A 614 36.65 0.64 0.10
N ALA A 615 35.82 0.98 1.09
CA ALA A 615 34.71 0.14 1.51
C ALA A 615 33.66 -0.04 0.39
N GLU A 616 33.33 1.01 -0.36
CA GLU A 616 32.39 0.94 -1.48
C GLU A 616 32.92 0.08 -2.62
N PHE A 617 34.21 0.22 -2.98
CA PHE A 617 34.86 -0.62 -3.98
C PHE A 617 34.94 -2.09 -3.53
N SER A 618 35.30 -2.33 -2.27
CA SER A 618 35.35 -3.69 -1.70
C SER A 618 33.98 -4.37 -1.76
N ALA A 619 32.91 -3.66 -1.40
CA ALA A 619 31.55 -4.20 -1.43
C ALA A 619 31.08 -4.50 -2.87
N LEU A 620 31.40 -3.62 -3.82
CA LEU A 620 31.15 -3.83 -5.24
C LEU A 620 31.93 -5.02 -5.80
N ASN A 621 33.19 -5.18 -5.40
CA ASN A 621 34.04 -6.28 -5.84
C ASN A 621 33.53 -7.63 -5.32
N GLU A 622 33.00 -7.69 -4.10
CA GLU A 622 32.37 -8.90 -3.56
C GLU A 622 31.20 -9.34 -4.45
N ILE A 623 30.32 -8.41 -4.82
CA ILE A 623 29.18 -8.69 -5.71
C ILE A 623 29.67 -9.16 -7.08
N TYR A 624 30.60 -8.43 -7.69
CA TYR A 624 31.18 -8.78 -8.97
C TYR A 624 31.72 -10.23 -8.98
N MET A 625 32.48 -10.59 -7.95
CA MET A 625 33.03 -11.94 -7.81
C MET A 625 31.93 -13.00 -7.63
N LYS A 626 30.87 -12.70 -6.89
CA LYS A 626 29.71 -13.61 -6.76
C LYS A 626 28.96 -13.78 -8.08
N ILE A 627 28.77 -12.73 -8.87
CA ILE A 627 28.17 -12.82 -10.21
C ILE A 627 29.00 -13.76 -11.08
N ILE A 628 30.32 -13.54 -11.16
CA ILE A 628 31.21 -14.41 -11.96
C ILE A 628 31.10 -15.87 -11.51
N ASN A 629 31.20 -16.13 -10.21
CA ASN A 629 31.23 -17.48 -9.68
C ASN A 629 29.94 -18.24 -9.94
N ASN A 630 28.79 -17.56 -9.90
CA ASN A 630 27.49 -18.15 -10.20
C ASN A 630 27.13 -18.11 -11.70
N SER A 631 27.99 -17.56 -12.56
CA SER A 631 27.78 -17.48 -14.03
C SER A 631 28.61 -18.49 -14.85
N LYS A 632 29.52 -19.23 -14.19
CA LYS A 632 30.47 -20.15 -14.84
C LYS A 632 29.83 -21.44 -15.37
N ALA A 633 28.69 -21.85 -14.83
CA ALA A 633 27.97 -23.05 -15.26
C ALA A 633 27.38 -22.87 -16.66
N LYS A 634 27.05 -23.97 -17.36
CA LYS A 634 26.42 -23.92 -18.71
C LYS A 634 24.99 -23.37 -18.63
N VAL A 635 24.25 -23.75 -17.60
CA VAL A 635 22.93 -23.23 -17.23
C VAL A 635 23.07 -22.46 -15.93
N ILE A 636 22.46 -21.27 -15.86
CA ILE A 636 22.43 -20.43 -14.65
C ILE A 636 21.04 -20.57 -14.03
N SER A 637 20.95 -20.58 -12.70
CA SER A 637 19.69 -20.66 -11.95
C SER A 637 19.39 -19.33 -11.28
N TYR A 638 18.20 -18.79 -11.54
CA TYR A 638 17.72 -17.54 -10.96
C TYR A 638 17.58 -17.67 -9.44
N GLU A 639 16.99 -18.75 -8.95
CA GLU A 639 16.87 -19.02 -7.51
C GLU A 639 18.23 -19.05 -6.80
N THR A 640 19.25 -19.65 -7.42
CA THR A 640 20.60 -19.71 -6.85
C THR A 640 21.23 -18.32 -6.79
N TRP A 641 21.02 -17.50 -7.82
CA TRP A 641 21.46 -16.10 -7.85
C TRP A 641 20.74 -15.26 -6.80
N ARG A 642 19.40 -15.34 -6.75
CA ARG A 642 18.57 -14.64 -5.79
C ARG A 642 19.05 -14.93 -4.37
N LYS A 643 19.18 -16.20 -3.98
CA LYS A 643 19.63 -16.57 -2.62
C LYS A 643 21.06 -16.11 -2.28
N LYS A 644 21.98 -16.08 -3.25
CA LYS A 644 23.42 -15.84 -2.98
C LYS A 644 23.90 -14.40 -3.22
N ILE A 645 23.18 -13.64 -4.05
CA ILE A 645 23.61 -12.35 -4.57
C ILE A 645 22.62 -11.24 -4.19
N LEU A 646 21.30 -11.48 -4.28
CA LEU A 646 20.30 -10.46 -4.01
C LEU A 646 20.39 -9.84 -2.60
N PRO A 647 20.62 -10.59 -1.50
CA PRO A 647 20.77 -10.01 -0.16
C PRO A 647 21.90 -8.97 -0.05
N ILE A 648 22.95 -9.10 -0.86
CA ILE A 648 24.09 -8.18 -0.86
C ILE A 648 23.76 -6.97 -1.75
N PHE A 649 23.16 -7.23 -2.91
CA PHE A 649 22.66 -6.21 -3.84
C PHE A 649 21.66 -5.24 -3.16
N ALA A 650 20.78 -5.78 -2.33
CA ALA A 650 19.72 -5.07 -1.64
C ALA A 650 20.19 -4.01 -0.62
N VAL A 651 21.39 -4.18 -0.05
CA VAL A 651 21.88 -3.33 1.05
C VAL A 651 22.75 -2.16 0.55
N LEU A 652 23.30 -2.28 -0.66
CA LEU A 652 24.21 -1.28 -1.22
C LEU A 652 23.51 0.02 -1.65
N PRO A 653 24.23 1.15 -1.62
CA PRO A 653 23.81 2.37 -2.29
C PRO A 653 23.47 2.12 -3.77
N THR A 654 22.34 2.66 -4.21
CA THR A 654 21.84 2.48 -5.58
C THR A 654 22.80 2.98 -6.65
N ASP A 655 23.51 4.09 -6.38
CA ASP A 655 24.50 4.64 -7.31
C ASP A 655 25.62 3.63 -7.62
N LEU A 656 26.08 2.89 -6.61
CA LEU A 656 27.11 1.87 -6.78
C LEU A 656 26.58 0.69 -7.63
N VAL A 657 25.35 0.27 -7.34
CA VAL A 657 24.69 -0.80 -8.09
C VAL A 657 24.50 -0.42 -9.55
N ASN A 658 24.13 0.83 -9.83
CA ASN A 658 24.01 1.36 -11.20
C ASN A 658 25.34 1.32 -11.95
N VAL A 659 26.46 1.71 -11.31
CA VAL A 659 27.80 1.60 -11.93
C VAL A 659 28.09 0.17 -12.40
N LEU A 660 27.79 -0.83 -11.56
CA LEU A 660 27.94 -2.23 -11.94
C LEU A 660 27.00 -2.62 -13.08
N GLY A 661 25.74 -2.20 -12.99
CA GLY A 661 24.72 -2.40 -14.02
C GLY A 661 25.15 -1.86 -15.38
N ASP A 662 25.76 -0.68 -15.42
CA ASP A 662 26.15 0.01 -16.65
C ASP A 662 27.33 -0.69 -17.32
N ILE A 663 28.31 -1.15 -16.54
CA ILE A 663 29.42 -1.96 -17.04
C ILE A 663 28.90 -3.24 -17.74
N PHE A 664 27.95 -3.94 -17.12
CA PHE A 664 27.36 -5.13 -17.74
C PHE A 664 26.53 -4.80 -18.99
N ALA A 665 25.79 -3.69 -18.97
CA ALA A 665 25.00 -3.24 -20.12
C ALA A 665 25.91 -2.92 -21.33
N ASP A 666 26.98 -2.14 -21.12
CA ASP A 666 27.93 -1.77 -22.16
C ASP A 666 28.59 -2.99 -22.82
N GLN A 667 29.04 -3.94 -22.00
CA GLN A 667 29.77 -5.13 -22.50
C GLN A 667 28.86 -6.16 -23.16
N SER A 668 27.56 -6.13 -22.90
CA SER A 668 26.59 -7.08 -23.47
C SER A 668 25.83 -6.53 -24.68
N LYS A 669 25.79 -5.20 -24.84
CA LYS A 669 25.05 -4.47 -25.88
C LYS A 669 25.14 -5.08 -27.28
N GLY A 670 26.36 -5.38 -27.75
CA GLY A 670 26.58 -5.91 -29.10
C GLY A 670 25.93 -7.28 -29.35
N PHE A 671 25.82 -8.14 -28.33
CA PHE A 671 25.18 -9.46 -28.46
C PHE A 671 23.66 -9.35 -28.40
N LEU A 672 23.19 -8.43 -27.57
CA LEU A 672 21.79 -8.24 -27.29
C LEU A 672 21.05 -7.55 -28.45
N LEU A 673 21.66 -6.56 -29.10
CA LEU A 673 21.09 -5.90 -30.29
C LEU A 673 20.85 -6.88 -31.45
N ASN A 674 21.70 -7.89 -31.61
CA ASN A 674 21.54 -8.94 -32.62
C ASN A 674 20.34 -9.88 -32.38
N ARG A 675 19.68 -9.77 -31.22
CA ARG A 675 18.54 -10.60 -30.81
C ARG A 675 17.23 -9.83 -30.69
N LEU A 676 17.20 -8.53 -31.03
CA LEU A 676 15.97 -7.75 -31.04
C LEU A 676 14.91 -8.46 -31.91
N LYS A 677 13.69 -8.67 -31.40
CA LYS A 677 12.65 -9.35 -32.18
C LYS A 677 12.42 -8.62 -33.51
N PRO A 678 12.28 -9.34 -34.65
CA PRO A 678 12.14 -8.73 -35.97
C PRO A 678 10.99 -7.70 -36.07
N GLN A 679 9.92 -7.90 -35.29
CA GLN A 679 8.80 -6.98 -35.19
C GLN A 679 9.16 -5.59 -34.63
N TYR A 680 10.10 -5.51 -33.68
CA TYR A 680 10.58 -4.25 -33.12
C TYR A 680 11.54 -3.56 -34.09
N ALA A 681 12.46 -4.33 -34.68
CA ALA A 681 13.35 -3.82 -35.72
C ALA A 681 12.55 -3.27 -36.93
N ASN A 682 11.49 -3.98 -37.36
CA ASN A 682 10.58 -3.50 -38.40
C ASN A 682 9.75 -2.30 -37.95
N PHE A 683 9.26 -2.27 -36.71
CA PHE A 683 8.53 -1.11 -36.18
C PHE A 683 9.41 0.15 -36.20
N LEU A 684 10.65 0.08 -35.69
CA LEU A 684 11.58 1.20 -35.70
C LEU A 684 11.89 1.65 -37.14
N THR A 685 12.20 0.70 -38.03
CA THR A 685 12.49 0.98 -39.45
C THR A 685 11.29 1.59 -40.18
N THR A 686 10.07 1.11 -39.91
CA THR A 686 8.84 1.56 -40.58
C THR A 686 8.30 2.85 -39.98
N GLN A 687 8.47 3.11 -38.69
CA GLN A 687 7.88 4.27 -38.01
C GLN A 687 8.81 5.48 -37.93
N LEU A 688 10.13 5.30 -37.77
CA LEU A 688 11.09 6.41 -37.68
C LEU A 688 11.46 6.98 -39.05
N HIS A 689 11.76 6.11 -40.04
CA HIS A 689 12.18 6.58 -41.36
C HIS A 689 11.01 7.03 -42.26
N ILE A 690 9.82 6.43 -42.16
CA ILE A 690 8.68 6.78 -43.04
C ILE A 690 7.94 8.04 -42.55
N ARG A 691 8.07 8.40 -41.27
CA ARG A 691 7.36 9.53 -40.67
C ARG A 691 8.17 10.81 -40.58
N LEU A 692 9.39 10.86 -41.08
CA LEU A 692 10.09 12.14 -41.29
C LEU A 692 9.90 12.55 -42.74
N ARG A 693 9.40 13.76 -42.96
CA ARG A 693 9.23 14.29 -44.33
C ARG A 693 10.44 15.13 -44.70
N LYS A 694 11.07 14.78 -45.83
CA LYS A 694 12.15 15.59 -46.41
C LYS A 694 11.56 16.94 -46.85
N PRO A 695 12.22 18.08 -46.56
CA PRO A 695 11.90 19.33 -47.23
C PRO A 695 12.12 19.14 -48.74
N ASN A 696 11.37 19.88 -49.57
CA ASN A 696 11.51 19.78 -51.02
C ASN A 696 12.94 20.14 -51.45
N PRO A 697 13.52 19.46 -52.46
CA PRO A 697 14.84 19.82 -52.97
C PRO A 697 14.82 21.26 -53.49
N PRO A 698 15.84 22.09 -53.17
CA PRO A 698 15.89 23.45 -53.66
C PRO A 698 16.07 23.45 -55.18
N LYS A 699 15.48 24.44 -55.86
CA LYS A 699 15.77 24.70 -57.27
C LYS A 699 17.28 25.02 -57.40
N PRO A 700 17.94 24.68 -58.53
CA PRO A 700 19.38 24.45 -58.58
C PRO A 700 20.30 25.65 -58.27
N ASN A 701 19.79 26.86 -58.06
CA ASN A 701 20.58 28.08 -57.95
C ASN A 701 20.18 28.88 -56.71
N THR A 702 20.79 28.61 -55.56
CA THR A 702 20.98 29.55 -54.42
C THR A 702 21.81 28.88 -53.31
N ASP A 703 22.62 29.65 -52.59
CA ASP A 703 23.47 29.23 -51.46
C ASP A 703 22.70 28.62 -50.26
N GLU A 704 21.37 28.51 -50.34
CA GLU A 704 20.50 27.75 -49.43
C GLU A 704 20.75 26.23 -49.44
N LYS A 705 21.44 25.72 -50.47
CA LYS A 705 21.70 24.28 -50.66
C LYS A 705 22.48 23.67 -49.49
N THR A 706 23.47 24.39 -48.96
CA THR A 706 24.35 23.94 -47.88
C THR A 706 23.65 23.91 -46.52
N SER A 707 22.77 24.88 -46.23
CA SER A 707 22.08 24.97 -44.93
C SER A 707 20.96 23.93 -44.79
N LYS A 708 20.28 23.59 -45.89
CA LYS A 708 19.25 22.53 -45.93
C LYS A 708 19.84 21.11 -45.96
N GLU A 709 21.00 20.92 -46.58
CA GLU A 709 21.76 19.67 -46.51
C GLU A 709 22.33 19.43 -45.10
N LEU A 710 22.86 20.47 -44.42
CA LEU A 710 23.30 20.39 -43.02
C LEU A 710 22.16 20.02 -42.08
N LEU A 711 20.98 20.64 -42.23
CA LEU A 711 19.79 20.31 -41.44
C LEU A 711 19.32 18.87 -41.68
N LEU A 712 19.47 18.34 -42.90
CA LEU A 712 19.11 16.96 -43.22
C LEU A 712 20.12 15.97 -42.59
N GLU A 713 21.40 16.30 -42.62
CA GLU A 713 22.47 15.50 -42.02
C GLU A 713 22.37 15.50 -40.47
N GLU A 714 22.07 16.65 -39.86
CA GLU A 714 21.74 16.76 -38.43
C GLU A 714 20.50 15.92 -38.08
N LEU A 715 19.45 15.95 -38.92
CA LEU A 715 18.25 15.14 -38.73
C LEU A 715 18.56 13.64 -38.86
N GLU A 716 19.38 13.23 -39.82
CA GLU A 716 19.77 11.83 -40.04
C GLU A 716 20.68 11.32 -38.91
N GLN A 717 21.58 12.16 -38.38
CA GLN A 717 22.38 11.86 -37.20
C GLN A 717 21.53 11.77 -35.94
N GLU A 718 20.60 12.70 -35.73
CA GLU A 718 19.67 12.68 -34.60
C GLU A 718 18.75 11.44 -34.66
N VAL A 719 18.27 11.07 -35.85
CA VAL A 719 17.49 9.84 -36.07
C VAL A 719 18.31 8.59 -35.83
N SER A 720 19.57 8.57 -36.25
CA SER A 720 20.47 7.43 -36.00
C SER A 720 20.81 7.28 -34.52
N SER A 721 20.95 8.39 -33.81
CA SER A 721 21.13 8.45 -32.35
C SER A 721 19.88 7.94 -31.64
N ARG A 722 18.70 8.49 -31.97
CA ARG A 722 17.41 8.09 -31.41
C ARG A 722 17.06 6.64 -31.73
N ARG A 723 17.37 6.16 -32.93
CA ARG A 723 17.20 4.75 -33.31
C ARG A 723 18.01 3.83 -32.40
N ARG A 724 19.28 4.15 -32.14
CA ARG A 724 20.12 3.38 -31.20
C ARG A 724 19.51 3.38 -29.79
N SER A 725 19.10 4.55 -29.32
CA SER A 725 18.38 4.70 -28.05
C SER A 725 17.13 3.81 -28.00
N LEU A 726 16.32 3.78 -29.06
CA LEU A 726 15.08 2.99 -29.12
C LEU A 726 15.31 1.48 -29.27
N GLU A 727 16.36 1.09 -29.97
CA GLU A 727 16.83 -0.30 -29.99
C GLU A 727 17.26 -0.74 -28.59
N GLU A 728 17.93 0.13 -27.82
CA GLU A 728 18.24 -0.11 -26.41
C GLU A 728 16.98 -0.19 -25.54
N ALA A 729 15.98 0.67 -25.75
CA ALA A 729 14.66 0.61 -25.08
C ALA A 729 13.99 -0.75 -25.29
N HIS A 730 13.89 -1.17 -26.55
CA HIS A 730 13.22 -2.41 -26.92
C HIS A 730 13.95 -3.64 -26.43
N LEU A 731 15.27 -3.55 -26.33
CA LEU A 731 16.06 -4.59 -25.73
C LEU A 731 15.83 -4.68 -24.22
N ARG A 732 15.78 -3.53 -23.52
CA ARG A 732 15.40 -3.45 -22.10
C ARG A 732 14.02 -4.08 -21.90
N LEU A 733 13.01 -3.64 -22.66
CA LEU A 733 11.63 -4.17 -22.59
C LEU A 733 11.57 -5.69 -22.81
N ASP A 734 12.38 -6.26 -23.71
CA ASP A 734 12.41 -7.70 -23.94
C ASP A 734 13.13 -8.46 -22.82
N GLN A 735 14.11 -7.85 -22.16
CA GLN A 735 14.72 -8.38 -20.93
C GLN A 735 13.73 -8.33 -19.76
N GLU A 736 12.97 -7.24 -19.66
CA GLU A 736 12.02 -6.96 -18.57
C GLU A 736 10.72 -7.78 -18.71
N ALA A 737 10.23 -8.03 -19.93
CA ALA A 737 9.11 -8.94 -20.18
C ALA A 737 9.42 -10.38 -19.73
N VAL A 738 10.67 -10.81 -19.88
CA VAL A 738 11.14 -12.13 -19.45
C VAL A 738 11.32 -12.15 -17.94
N ALA A 739 11.82 -11.06 -17.36
CA ALA A 739 11.88 -10.91 -15.90
C ALA A 739 10.52 -11.16 -15.25
N ARG A 740 9.46 -10.64 -15.86
CA ARG A 740 8.08 -10.85 -15.43
C ARG A 740 7.65 -12.31 -15.45
N GLU A 741 7.95 -13.06 -16.50
CA GLU A 741 7.58 -14.49 -16.62
C GLU A 741 8.13 -15.31 -15.44
N PHE A 742 9.37 -15.07 -15.03
CA PHE A 742 9.97 -15.77 -13.88
C PHE A 742 9.45 -15.27 -12.53
N THR A 743 9.17 -13.97 -12.38
CA THR A 743 8.57 -13.45 -11.14
C THR A 743 7.13 -13.90 -10.92
N GLN A 744 6.33 -14.09 -11.99
CA GLN A 744 4.94 -14.56 -11.88
C GLN A 744 4.82 -16.00 -11.37
N GLU A 745 5.78 -16.87 -11.69
CA GLU A 745 5.83 -18.25 -11.17
C GLU A 745 6.15 -18.29 -9.65
N MET A 746 6.65 -17.20 -9.07
CA MET A 746 7.20 -17.14 -7.70
C MET A 746 6.38 -16.26 -6.73
N ASN A 747 5.11 -16.02 -7.03
CA ASN A 747 4.16 -15.08 -6.37
C ASN A 747 3.99 -15.13 -4.83
N ARG A 748 4.75 -15.91 -4.05
CA ARG A 748 4.44 -16.17 -2.63
C ARG A 748 5.41 -15.66 -1.58
N ASP A 749 6.63 -15.25 -1.93
CA ASP A 749 7.66 -15.08 -0.89
C ASP A 749 7.99 -13.61 -0.52
N GLY A 750 7.74 -12.57 -1.32
CA GLY A 750 8.18 -11.18 -1.02
C GLY A 750 9.42 -10.74 -1.82
N LEU A 751 10.06 -9.60 -1.50
CA LEU A 751 11.20 -9.10 -2.32
C LEU A 751 12.52 -9.84 -1.99
N ILE A 752 12.84 -10.11 -0.73
CA ILE A 752 14.17 -10.62 -0.30
C ILE A 752 14.18 -12.01 0.36
N THR A 753 13.02 -12.54 0.74
CA THR A 753 12.86 -13.87 1.37
C THR A 753 13.63 -15.01 0.74
#